data_AF-A0A8H4RMZ6-F1
#
_entry.id   AF-A0A8H4RMZ6-F1
#
_cell.length_a   1.000
_cell.length_b   1.000
_cell.length_c   1.000
_cell.angle_alpha   90.00
_cell.angle_beta   90.00
_cell.angle_gamma   90.00
#
_symmetry.space_group_name_H-M   'P 1'
#
loop_
_entity.id
_entity.type
_entity.pdbx_description
1 polymer ?
#
loop_
_entity_poly.entity_id
_entity_poly.type
_entity_poly.pdbx_seq_one_letter_code
_entity_poly.pdbx_strand_id
1 'polypeptide(L)'
;MASETTDLIASENQVTPFNFTTPDHETIYAWHVLPLGLYAKHESEILKQPSGCAEDMTQTTAFRLLRDDPEALLIINFHGNAGSVAQGWRTDSYRALSDGSTSKIHILAIDYRGFGLSTGFPTESGLIIDGIAAVDWAIRIAKVPSSRIVIFGQSLGTAVTTAVAEHYAKEGVDFAGVVLVAGFTSLSNLLPSYSIAGLISPLSPLKAYPTLLKLFDSYVVDKWPSATRLANFVRVSKNVRLFIIHSKDDYEIPWAQAEGLFIAAANATSEVGMEAFLLEKMKARATVETGDGGFISTWKAGGQKIIREQIVAYGHHSRILTYATVSLAALKAFGLDDGGLLPLLLYGLHKVSNGLQTSNFKLSHSGRNPPIKLSRDPAIPPQNSRPNTLAAPNPAMADESKLDDPAIKQKAAEEAIQEAKASNSTTPKVESDNEDEEDDTTAAGPAASSSAAKKKKSKKKRIKAALTGGSGESSGSSLKGDPSKAISGLSKAQISEILKMNPALAQQLGMADGDVSSAKAVEDFKKLSLEEIMSGLASSGKNVKDMASYKFWATQPVPRLGDKEKVEKEGPFKEIDVDQVRKEPYPMAEGFEWVTMDMTSEDELKEVFELLYGHYVEDDEAMFRFNYSKSFLKWALLSPGWQKEWHVGVRATESRKLVAFISAIPFKLRVRENVLNASEVNFLVIHKKLRSKRLTPVLIKEITRRCYLKSVFQAIYTAGVVLPKPISTCRYFHRSLDWQKLNDVGFSPLPKGSKPQYQVRKYQLPEQTATKGLRPMEPKDVDAVLDLLSRYMARFDMAPEFTKEEIEYWMLHRKHDLEEQVIWSYVVEDPTTHKIYDFFSFYCLESTVLNHDKHNNIRAAYLYYYATETVFFPDFTKNDLKVRLNALVNDALILAKRFKFDVFNALTLMDNSLFLEQQKFGGGDGQLHFYLYNYNANPIAGGVDARNNVDENGSGVGVVML
;
A
#
# COMPACT_ATOMS: atom_id res chain seq x y z
N MET A 1 -6.31 9.84 23.22
CA MET A 1 -5.63 9.01 22.19
C MET A 1 -4.88 7.78 22.73
N ALA A 2 -3.92 7.85 23.67
CA ALA A 2 -3.24 6.64 24.19
C ALA A 2 -4.10 5.76 25.11
N SER A 3 -5.04 6.35 25.86
CA SER A 3 -6.01 5.61 26.69
C SER A 3 -7.16 4.99 25.89
N GLU A 4 -7.50 5.54 24.73
CA GLU A 4 -8.58 5.03 23.87
C GLU A 4 -8.11 3.87 22.96
N THR A 5 -6.79 3.69 22.78
CA THR A 5 -6.23 2.62 21.95
C THR A 5 -6.05 1.29 22.70
N THR A 6 -6.01 1.30 24.03
CA THR A 6 -6.04 0.06 24.84
C THR A 6 -7.36 -0.69 24.71
N ASP A 7 -8.48 0.03 24.60
CA ASP A 7 -9.84 -0.55 24.66
C ASP A 7 -10.29 -1.23 23.36
N LEU A 8 -9.62 -0.97 22.23
CA LEU A 8 -9.99 -1.51 20.92
C LEU A 8 -9.33 -2.84 20.56
N ILE A 9 -8.30 -3.28 21.30
CA ILE A 9 -7.45 -4.42 20.89
C ILE A 9 -7.15 -5.41 22.03
N ALA A 10 -7.24 -5.00 23.29
CA ALA A 10 -7.04 -5.86 24.45
C ALA A 10 -8.31 -5.93 25.30
N SER A 11 -8.48 -7.01 26.08
CA SER A 11 -9.52 -7.03 27.12
C SER A 11 -9.23 -5.94 28.15
N GLU A 12 -10.28 -5.39 28.77
CA GLU A 12 -10.14 -4.31 29.75
C GLU A 12 -9.12 -4.68 30.85
N ASN A 13 -8.15 -3.81 31.08
CA ASN A 13 -7.02 -4.01 32.02
C ASN A 13 -6.12 -5.23 31.75
N GLN A 14 -6.19 -5.88 30.58
CA GLN A 14 -5.20 -6.88 30.18
C GLN A 14 -3.81 -6.24 29.96
N VAL A 15 -3.81 -5.02 29.44
CA VAL A 15 -2.63 -4.17 29.34
C VAL A 15 -2.63 -3.23 30.53
N THR A 16 -1.50 -3.17 31.24
CA THR A 16 -1.28 -2.22 32.33
C THR A 16 -0.20 -1.22 31.90
N PRO A 17 -0.58 -0.02 31.44
CA PRO A 17 0.37 1.05 31.20
C PRO A 17 0.95 1.59 32.51
N PHE A 18 2.23 1.94 32.52
CA PHE A 18 2.90 2.55 33.66
C PHE A 18 4.13 3.34 33.22
N ASN A 19 4.69 4.14 34.13
CA ASN A 19 5.92 4.88 33.91
C ASN A 19 7.03 4.38 34.85
N PHE A 20 8.28 4.41 34.37
CA PHE A 20 9.46 4.28 35.22
C PHE A 20 10.53 5.29 34.83
N THR A 21 11.44 5.60 35.75
CA THR A 21 12.48 6.61 35.54
C THR A 21 13.82 5.96 35.21
N THR A 22 14.52 6.54 34.25
CA THR A 22 15.89 6.16 33.87
C THR A 22 16.92 6.76 34.84
N PRO A 23 18.17 6.22 34.88
CA PRO A 23 19.23 6.77 35.72
C PRO A 23 19.56 8.24 35.46
N ASP A 24 19.26 8.76 34.27
CA ASP A 24 19.44 10.16 33.89
C ASP A 24 18.14 10.98 33.94
N HIS A 25 17.15 10.50 34.71
CA HIS A 25 15.93 11.21 35.07
C HIS A 25 14.89 11.42 33.96
N GLU A 26 14.98 10.69 32.84
CA GLU A 26 13.89 10.65 31.86
C GLU A 26 12.79 9.67 32.29
N THR A 27 11.54 10.03 32.04
CA THR A 27 10.36 9.20 32.29
C THR A 27 10.06 8.37 31.05
N ILE A 28 10.03 7.05 31.24
CA ILE A 28 9.78 6.06 30.18
C ILE A 28 8.39 5.45 30.39
N TYR A 29 7.55 5.63 29.38
CA TYR A 29 6.23 5.02 29.30
C TYR A 29 6.33 3.57 28.82
N ALA A 30 5.63 2.68 29.51
CA ALA A 30 5.71 1.25 29.28
C ALA A 30 4.36 0.56 29.41
N TRP A 31 4.21 -0.54 28.68
CA TRP A 31 3.06 -1.43 28.74
C TRP A 31 3.52 -2.79 29.27
N HIS A 32 2.85 -3.28 30.31
CA HIS A 32 2.88 -4.69 30.67
C HIS A 32 1.64 -5.38 30.09
N VAL A 33 1.85 -6.41 29.26
CA VAL A 33 0.76 -7.18 28.65
C VAL A 33 0.70 -8.55 29.31
N LEU A 34 -0.46 -8.86 29.90
CA LEU A 34 -0.74 -10.18 30.47
C LEU A 34 -1.06 -11.22 29.37
N PRO A 35 -0.56 -12.46 29.50
CA PRO A 35 -1.01 -13.57 28.66
C PRO A 35 -2.52 -13.78 28.83
N LEU A 36 -3.25 -13.99 27.73
CA LEU A 36 -4.72 -14.02 27.75
C LEU A 36 -5.27 -15.16 28.62
N GLY A 37 -4.61 -16.32 28.60
CA GLY A 37 -4.99 -17.45 29.45
C GLY A 37 -4.77 -17.21 30.95
N LEU A 38 -3.85 -16.31 31.32
CA LEU A 38 -3.65 -15.90 32.72
C LEU A 38 -4.65 -14.81 33.11
N TYR A 39 -4.90 -13.85 32.22
CA TYR A 39 -5.96 -12.86 32.37
C TYR A 39 -7.31 -13.53 32.64
N ALA A 40 -7.71 -14.51 31.82
CA ALA A 40 -8.99 -15.22 31.97
C ALA A 40 -9.15 -15.92 33.34
N LYS A 41 -8.06 -16.33 34.00
CA LYS A 41 -8.10 -16.94 35.34
C LYS A 41 -8.28 -15.91 36.46
N HIS A 42 -7.89 -14.67 36.21
CA HIS A 42 -7.86 -13.57 37.19
C HIS A 42 -8.76 -12.39 36.77
N GLU A 43 -9.62 -12.57 35.77
CA GLU A 43 -10.44 -11.52 35.15
C GLU A 43 -11.22 -10.72 36.18
N SER A 44 -11.91 -11.39 37.11
CA SER A 44 -12.69 -10.73 38.16
C SER A 44 -11.86 -9.92 39.16
N GLU A 45 -10.57 -10.23 39.33
CA GLU A 45 -9.64 -9.46 40.17
C GLU A 45 -9.08 -8.26 39.40
N ILE A 46 -8.74 -8.47 38.13
CA ILE A 46 -8.16 -7.46 37.23
C ILE A 46 -9.19 -6.37 36.87
N LEU A 47 -10.44 -6.74 36.59
CA LEU A 47 -11.52 -5.79 36.28
C LEU A 47 -11.92 -4.91 37.47
N LYS A 48 -11.51 -5.26 38.71
CA LYS A 48 -11.73 -4.41 39.89
C LYS A 48 -10.65 -3.33 40.04
N GLN A 49 -9.57 -3.41 39.28
CA GLN A 49 -8.49 -2.42 39.34
C GLN A 49 -8.86 -1.16 38.55
N PRO A 50 -8.35 0.01 38.94
CA PRO A 50 -8.52 1.23 38.15
C PRO A 50 -7.94 1.06 36.75
N SER A 51 -8.71 1.45 35.74
CA SER A 51 -8.26 1.44 34.34
C SER A 51 -7.38 2.65 34.03
N GLY A 52 -6.45 2.51 33.09
CA GLY A 52 -5.52 3.57 32.68
C GLY A 52 -4.08 3.35 33.16
N CYS A 53 -3.29 4.42 33.18
CA CYS A 53 -1.87 4.36 33.57
C CYS A 53 -1.75 4.17 35.08
N ALA A 54 -1.12 3.07 35.51
CA ALA A 54 -0.88 2.80 36.92
C ALA A 54 0.12 3.82 37.50
N GLU A 55 -0.26 4.48 38.61
CA GLU A 55 0.63 5.35 39.38
C GLU A 55 1.80 4.55 39.99
N ASP A 56 1.50 3.36 40.51
CA ASP A 56 2.47 2.39 41.01
C ASP A 56 2.17 1.00 40.44
N MET A 57 2.96 0.62 39.44
CA MET A 57 2.87 -0.69 38.80
C MET A 57 2.99 -1.84 39.80
N THR A 58 3.75 -1.68 40.88
CA THR A 58 4.03 -2.77 41.83
C THR A 58 2.83 -3.20 42.67
N GLN A 59 1.78 -2.38 42.70
CA GLN A 59 0.52 -2.64 43.40
C GLN A 59 -0.53 -3.32 42.52
N THR A 60 -0.27 -3.46 41.22
CA THR A 60 -1.22 -4.03 40.27
C THR A 60 -1.24 -5.56 40.36
N THR A 61 -2.38 -6.16 40.01
CA THR A 61 -2.51 -7.63 39.98
C THR A 61 -1.66 -8.20 38.86
N ALA A 62 -1.54 -7.48 37.74
CA ALA A 62 -0.68 -7.86 36.63
C ALA A 62 0.79 -8.02 37.07
N PHE A 63 1.32 -7.06 37.82
CA PHE A 63 2.68 -7.13 38.37
C PHE A 63 2.86 -8.28 39.35
N ARG A 64 1.90 -8.48 40.27
CA ARG A 64 1.92 -9.61 41.21
C ARG A 64 2.01 -10.95 40.47
N LEU A 65 1.23 -11.12 39.41
CA LEU A 65 1.22 -12.33 38.59
C LEU A 65 2.54 -12.56 37.85
N LEU A 66 3.22 -11.50 37.41
CA LEU A 66 4.56 -11.60 36.80
C LEU A 66 5.63 -11.97 37.85
N ARG A 67 5.62 -11.30 39.01
CA ARG A 67 6.65 -11.43 40.05
C ARG A 67 6.57 -12.75 40.78
N ASP A 68 5.36 -13.18 41.15
CA ASP A 68 5.14 -14.29 42.07
C ASP A 68 5.11 -15.65 41.37
N ASP A 69 4.91 -15.70 40.05
CA ASP A 69 4.96 -16.95 39.27
C ASP A 69 6.43 -17.30 38.93
N PRO A 70 7.00 -18.38 39.51
CA PRO A 70 8.36 -18.82 39.22
C PRO A 70 8.55 -19.29 37.77
N GLU A 71 7.46 -19.57 37.07
CA GLU A 71 7.44 -20.05 35.71
C GLU A 71 7.08 -18.97 34.69
N ALA A 72 6.79 -17.74 35.14
CA ALA A 72 6.52 -16.63 34.24
C ALA A 72 7.73 -16.36 33.33
N LEU A 73 7.48 -16.13 32.06
CA LEU A 73 8.48 -15.76 31.08
C LEU A 73 8.21 -14.32 30.68
N LEU A 74 9.28 -13.54 30.43
CA LEU A 74 9.15 -12.14 30.07
C LEU A 74 9.84 -11.87 28.74
N ILE A 75 9.12 -11.25 27.81
CA ILE A 75 9.71 -10.64 26.63
C ILE A 75 9.79 -9.14 26.86
N ILE A 76 11.00 -8.58 26.79
CA ILE A 76 11.21 -7.13 26.77
C ILE A 76 11.28 -6.72 25.31
N ASN A 77 10.32 -5.91 24.86
CA ASN A 77 10.10 -5.57 23.46
C ASN A 77 10.51 -4.12 23.15
N PHE A 78 11.44 -3.98 22.21
CA PHE A 78 11.97 -2.72 21.70
C PHE A 78 11.44 -2.47 20.28
N HIS A 79 10.61 -1.44 20.10
CA HIS A 79 9.95 -1.15 18.82
C HIS A 79 10.85 -0.42 17.80
N GLY A 80 10.42 -0.35 16.53
CA GLY A 80 11.10 0.39 15.46
C GLY A 80 10.95 1.92 15.54
N ASN A 81 11.54 2.65 14.59
CA ASN A 81 11.69 4.13 14.59
C ASN A 81 10.38 4.96 14.41
N ALA A 82 9.20 4.35 14.37
CA ALA A 82 7.95 5.05 14.08
C ALA A 82 6.85 4.81 15.14
N GLY A 83 6.23 5.90 15.61
CA GLY A 83 5.17 5.98 16.62
C GLY A 83 5.42 5.25 17.93
N SER A 84 4.37 4.73 18.58
CA SER A 84 4.41 4.30 19.98
C SER A 84 4.17 2.80 20.20
N VAL A 85 4.26 2.32 21.45
CA VAL A 85 4.00 0.94 21.89
C VAL A 85 2.70 0.34 21.35
N ALA A 86 1.67 1.15 21.08
CA ALA A 86 0.35 0.71 20.62
C ALA A 86 0.16 0.71 19.09
N GLN A 87 1.09 1.29 18.31
CA GLN A 87 0.85 1.59 16.90
C GLN A 87 0.99 0.37 15.96
N GLY A 88 0.09 0.28 14.98
CA GLY A 88 0.20 -0.65 13.85
C GLY A 88 0.06 -2.12 14.26
N TRP A 89 0.96 -2.97 13.77
CA TRP A 89 0.95 -4.43 14.00
C TRP A 89 1.49 -4.88 15.37
N ARG A 90 1.82 -3.94 16.26
CA ARG A 90 2.50 -4.24 17.53
C ARG A 90 1.60 -4.95 18.52
N THR A 91 0.38 -4.47 18.72
CA THR A 91 -0.61 -5.09 19.61
C THR A 91 -0.95 -6.52 19.16
N ASP A 92 -1.08 -6.73 17.84
CA ASP A 92 -1.21 -8.07 17.25
C ASP A 92 -0.01 -8.96 17.55
N SER A 93 1.20 -8.42 17.47
CA SER A 93 2.43 -9.15 17.79
C SER A 93 2.53 -9.49 19.28
N TYR A 94 2.12 -8.59 20.19
CA TYR A 94 2.13 -8.86 21.63
C TYR A 94 1.22 -10.03 21.98
N ARG A 95 0.02 -10.05 21.39
CA ARG A 95 -0.91 -11.16 21.51
C ARG A 95 -0.35 -12.45 20.93
N ALA A 96 0.21 -12.41 19.72
CA ALA A 96 0.80 -13.60 19.10
C ALA A 96 2.01 -14.15 19.87
N LEU A 97 2.75 -13.29 20.58
CA LEU A 97 3.89 -13.67 21.44
C LEU A 97 3.43 -14.18 22.81
N SER A 98 2.44 -13.53 23.43
CA SER A 98 1.93 -13.92 24.75
C SER A 98 1.10 -15.20 24.73
N ASP A 99 0.37 -15.46 23.63
CA ASP A 99 -0.47 -16.64 23.43
C ASP A 99 0.27 -17.85 22.84
N GLY A 100 1.61 -17.78 22.71
CA GLY A 100 2.47 -18.80 22.11
C GLY A 100 2.59 -20.15 22.85
N SER A 101 1.47 -20.75 23.29
CA SER A 101 1.37 -22.12 23.84
C SER A 101 1.62 -22.33 25.33
N THR A 102 1.93 -21.32 26.15
CA THR A 102 2.17 -21.53 27.60
C THR A 102 1.27 -20.73 28.54
N SER A 103 0.59 -19.67 28.09
CA SER A 103 -0.11 -18.70 28.96
C SER A 103 0.78 -18.14 30.09
N LYS A 104 2.11 -18.17 29.90
CA LYS A 104 3.12 -17.71 30.88
C LYS A 104 4.01 -16.60 30.33
N ILE A 105 3.85 -16.20 29.06
CA ILE A 105 4.71 -15.20 28.42
C ILE A 105 4.08 -13.82 28.57
N HIS A 106 4.66 -13.02 29.45
CA HIS A 106 4.35 -11.61 29.62
C HIS A 106 5.17 -10.76 28.63
N ILE A 107 4.62 -9.62 28.24
CA ILE A 107 5.35 -8.63 27.42
C ILE A 107 5.58 -7.36 28.25
N LEU A 108 6.80 -6.85 28.25
CA LEU A 108 7.14 -5.49 28.67
C LEU A 108 7.56 -4.72 27.42
N ALA A 109 6.69 -3.83 26.93
CA ALA A 109 7.00 -2.94 25.81
C ALA A 109 7.22 -1.52 26.32
N ILE A 110 8.24 -0.83 25.81
CA ILE A 110 8.55 0.56 26.22
C ILE A 110 8.47 1.50 25.02
N ASP A 111 8.06 2.73 25.25
CA ASP A 111 8.35 3.86 24.35
C ASP A 111 9.71 4.43 24.72
N TYR A 112 10.63 4.58 23.76
CA TYR A 112 11.91 5.24 24.06
C TYR A 112 11.70 6.72 24.43
N ARG A 113 12.68 7.33 25.07
CA ARG A 113 12.70 8.78 25.28
C ARG A 113 12.46 9.53 23.97
N GLY A 114 11.55 10.51 23.98
CA GLY A 114 11.11 11.25 22.79
C GLY A 114 10.15 10.50 21.85
N PHE A 115 9.67 9.31 22.24
CA PHE A 115 8.60 8.57 21.57
C PHE A 115 7.36 8.46 22.47
N GLY A 116 6.19 8.40 21.85
CA GLY A 116 4.92 8.18 22.55
C GLY A 116 4.71 9.16 23.71
N LEU A 117 4.59 8.62 24.92
CA LEU A 117 4.42 9.40 26.16
C LEU A 117 5.71 9.55 26.99
N SER A 118 6.85 9.05 26.51
CA SER A 118 8.14 9.16 27.20
C SER A 118 8.77 10.55 26.99
N THR A 119 9.44 11.08 28.02
CA THR A 119 10.11 12.39 27.98
C THR A 119 11.47 12.32 27.26
N GLY A 120 12.13 13.46 27.03
CA GLY A 120 13.52 13.49 26.56
C GLY A 120 13.73 13.46 25.03
N PHE A 121 14.99 13.27 24.61
CA PHE A 121 15.39 13.27 23.19
C PHE A 121 16.05 11.96 22.74
N PRO A 122 15.69 11.43 21.55
CA PRO A 122 16.07 10.10 21.11
C PRO A 122 17.48 10.02 20.52
N THR A 123 18.51 10.00 21.37
CA THR A 123 19.91 9.74 20.97
C THR A 123 20.27 8.26 21.10
N GLU A 124 21.31 7.80 20.40
CA GLU A 124 21.78 6.41 20.52
C GLU A 124 22.12 6.02 21.96
N SER A 125 22.86 6.86 22.69
CA SER A 125 23.14 6.62 24.10
C SER A 125 21.88 6.63 24.95
N GLY A 126 20.96 7.55 24.69
CA GLY A 126 19.70 7.66 25.43
C GLY A 126 18.81 6.42 25.28
N LEU A 127 18.61 5.95 24.04
CA LEU A 127 17.82 4.75 23.77
C LEU A 127 18.44 3.48 24.39
N ILE A 128 19.78 3.41 24.47
CA ILE A 128 20.47 2.32 25.17
C ILE A 128 20.21 2.40 26.68
N ILE A 129 20.24 3.60 27.27
CA ILE A 129 19.91 3.81 28.69
C ILE A 129 18.47 3.38 28.98
N ASP A 130 17.52 3.71 28.10
CA ASP A 130 16.12 3.31 28.24
C ASP A 130 15.97 1.78 28.23
N GLY A 131 16.68 1.11 27.31
CA GLY A 131 16.69 -0.35 27.22
C GLY A 131 17.32 -1.01 28.46
N ILE A 132 18.42 -0.46 28.99
CA ILE A 132 19.04 -0.94 30.24
C ILE A 132 18.09 -0.71 31.41
N ALA A 133 17.44 0.45 31.50
CA ALA A 133 16.48 0.76 32.56
C ALA A 133 15.27 -0.20 32.55
N ALA A 134 14.78 -0.60 31.37
CA ALA A 134 13.72 -1.60 31.25
C ALA A 134 14.15 -2.99 31.76
N VAL A 135 15.38 -3.42 31.44
CA VAL A 135 15.92 -4.69 31.95
C VAL A 135 16.18 -4.62 33.45
N ASP A 136 16.76 -3.53 33.94
CA ASP A 136 16.98 -3.31 35.37
C ASP A 136 15.66 -3.28 36.14
N TRP A 137 14.61 -2.67 35.59
CA TRP A 137 13.27 -2.75 36.15
C TRP A 137 12.79 -4.21 36.24
N ALA A 138 12.92 -4.99 35.16
CA ALA A 138 12.50 -6.39 35.15
C ALA A 138 13.26 -7.26 36.17
N ILE A 139 14.58 -7.12 36.26
CA ILE A 139 15.43 -7.93 37.14
C ILE A 139 15.34 -7.46 38.60
N ARG A 140 15.38 -6.15 38.84
CA ARG A 140 15.51 -5.59 40.20
C ARG A 140 14.15 -5.32 40.84
N ILE A 141 13.15 -4.88 40.08
CA ILE A 141 11.82 -4.55 40.58
C ILE A 141 10.87 -5.73 40.41
N ALA A 142 10.68 -6.22 39.18
CA ALA A 142 9.80 -7.36 38.91
C ALA A 142 10.40 -8.72 39.32
N LYS A 143 11.69 -8.76 39.72
CA LYS A 143 12.41 -9.96 40.19
C LYS A 143 12.41 -11.13 39.19
N VAL A 144 12.34 -10.83 37.89
CA VAL A 144 12.42 -11.85 36.84
C VAL A 144 13.91 -12.15 36.58
N PRO A 145 14.39 -13.39 36.78
CA PRO A 145 15.75 -13.79 36.45
C PRO A 145 16.03 -13.62 34.95
N SER A 146 17.26 -13.23 34.59
CA SER A 146 17.66 -13.05 33.19
C SER A 146 17.45 -14.31 32.33
N SER A 147 17.58 -15.50 32.93
CA SER A 147 17.32 -16.80 32.27
C SER A 147 15.85 -17.04 31.89
N ARG A 148 14.92 -16.17 32.33
CA ARG A 148 13.50 -16.15 31.96
C ARG A 148 13.14 -14.91 31.12
N ILE A 149 14.12 -14.14 30.67
CA ILE A 149 13.93 -12.93 29.88
C ILE A 149 14.43 -13.17 28.45
N VAL A 150 13.58 -12.87 27.46
CA VAL A 150 13.98 -12.72 26.06
C VAL A 150 14.00 -11.23 25.72
N ILE A 151 15.11 -10.78 25.14
CA ILE A 151 15.20 -9.42 24.59
C ILE A 151 14.79 -9.47 23.12
N PHE A 152 13.76 -8.71 22.77
CA PHE A 152 13.16 -8.72 21.45
C PHE A 152 13.22 -7.32 20.83
N GLY A 153 13.66 -7.21 19.58
CA GLY A 153 13.72 -5.95 18.88
C GLY A 153 13.23 -6.03 17.44
N GLN A 154 12.58 -4.96 16.97
CA GLN A 154 12.24 -4.78 15.55
C GLN A 154 12.88 -3.51 14.98
N SER A 155 13.45 -3.60 13.76
CA SER A 155 14.05 -2.46 13.06
C SER A 155 15.06 -1.71 13.95
N LEU A 156 14.84 -0.43 14.28
CA LEU A 156 15.66 0.32 15.26
C LEU A 156 15.83 -0.42 16.60
N GLY A 157 14.79 -1.07 17.09
CA GLY A 157 14.83 -1.86 18.32
C GLY A 157 15.80 -3.04 18.27
N THR A 158 16.18 -3.54 17.08
CA THR A 158 17.26 -4.53 16.97
C THR A 158 18.61 -3.95 17.37
N ALA A 159 18.86 -2.68 17.07
CA ALA A 159 20.10 -2.01 17.42
C ALA A 159 20.18 -1.77 18.94
N VAL A 160 19.07 -1.35 19.57
CA VAL A 160 18.93 -1.26 21.03
C VAL A 160 19.12 -2.65 21.68
N THR A 161 18.45 -3.67 21.16
CA THR A 161 18.56 -5.06 21.63
C THR A 161 20.01 -5.54 21.66
N THR A 162 20.76 -5.34 20.56
CA THR A 162 22.16 -5.77 20.50
C THR A 162 23.06 -5.01 21.48
N ALA A 163 22.76 -3.74 21.77
CA ALA A 163 23.49 -2.95 22.75
C ALA A 163 23.20 -3.36 24.19
N VAL A 164 21.94 -3.61 24.52
CA VAL A 164 21.53 -4.12 25.84
C VAL A 164 22.12 -5.51 26.07
N ALA A 165 22.04 -6.41 25.08
CA ALA A 165 22.64 -7.75 25.17
C ALA A 165 24.16 -7.69 25.37
N GLU A 166 24.86 -6.82 24.64
CA GLU A 166 26.31 -6.63 24.81
C GLU A 166 26.66 -6.07 26.21
N HIS A 167 25.89 -5.10 26.71
CA HIS A 167 26.10 -4.50 28.03
C HIS A 167 26.03 -5.55 29.14
N TYR A 168 24.94 -6.31 29.21
CA TYR A 168 24.75 -7.33 30.24
C TYR A 168 25.68 -8.54 30.07
N ALA A 169 26.03 -8.93 28.83
CA ALA A 169 27.02 -9.98 28.62
C ALA A 169 28.40 -9.62 29.17
N LYS A 170 28.81 -8.35 29.07
CA LYS A 170 30.06 -7.85 29.69
C LYS A 170 30.01 -7.90 31.22
N GLU A 171 28.83 -7.80 31.81
CA GLU A 171 28.60 -7.98 33.24
C GLU A 171 28.44 -9.46 33.65
N GLY A 172 28.53 -10.39 32.69
CA GLY A 172 28.39 -11.82 32.94
C GLY A 172 26.94 -12.30 33.08
N VAL A 173 25.97 -11.49 32.63
CA VAL A 173 24.54 -11.83 32.62
C VAL A 173 24.14 -12.29 31.23
N ASP A 174 23.74 -13.57 31.12
CA ASP A 174 23.15 -14.14 29.91
C ASP A 174 21.61 -14.16 30.03
N PHE A 175 20.94 -13.90 28.91
CA PHE A 175 19.47 -13.96 28.78
C PHE A 175 19.00 -15.31 28.26
N ALA A 176 17.69 -15.62 28.39
CA ALA A 176 17.11 -16.82 27.79
C ALA A 176 17.37 -16.87 26.28
N GLY A 177 17.16 -15.73 25.61
CA GLY A 177 17.59 -15.54 24.23
C GLY A 177 17.36 -14.12 23.72
N VAL A 178 17.78 -13.91 22.47
CA VAL A 178 17.72 -12.62 21.77
C VAL A 178 17.03 -12.84 20.43
N VAL A 179 16.01 -12.03 20.13
CA VAL A 179 15.25 -12.10 18.88
C VAL A 179 15.33 -10.76 18.16
N LEU A 180 15.84 -10.79 16.92
CA LEU A 180 15.99 -9.62 16.05
C LEU A 180 15.09 -9.79 14.83
N VAL A 181 14.14 -8.89 14.63
CA VAL A 181 13.24 -8.90 13.46
C VAL A 181 13.52 -7.67 12.59
N ALA A 182 13.70 -7.88 11.29
CA ALA A 182 14.00 -6.83 10.32
C ALA A 182 15.21 -5.95 10.73
N GLY A 183 16.27 -6.58 11.26
CA GLY A 183 17.43 -5.88 11.80
C GLY A 183 18.44 -5.40 10.76
N PHE A 184 19.33 -4.50 11.17
CA PHE A 184 20.38 -3.95 10.32
C PHE A 184 21.79 -4.02 10.93
N THR A 185 22.83 -4.08 10.10
CA THR A 185 24.23 -4.24 10.56
C THR A 185 24.80 -2.98 11.21
N SER A 186 24.53 -1.81 10.64
CA SER A 186 24.71 -0.52 11.28
C SER A 186 23.86 0.54 10.61
N LEU A 187 23.57 1.66 11.29
CA LEU A 187 22.82 2.75 10.65
C LEU A 187 23.64 3.30 9.48
N SER A 188 24.96 3.44 9.63
CA SER A 188 25.88 3.81 8.55
C SER A 188 25.81 2.90 7.31
N ASN A 189 25.70 1.58 7.50
CA ASN A 189 25.59 0.61 6.40
C ASN A 189 24.17 0.54 5.83
N LEU A 190 23.17 0.80 6.68
CA LEU A 190 21.77 0.80 6.31
C LEU A 190 21.42 2.05 5.52
N LEU A 191 21.83 3.24 5.93
CA LEU A 191 21.48 4.54 5.36
C LEU A 191 21.55 4.59 3.83
N PRO A 192 22.59 4.07 3.16
CA PRO A 192 22.67 4.04 1.69
C PRO A 192 21.70 3.05 1.02
N SER A 193 21.14 2.11 1.76
CA SER A 193 20.22 1.06 1.29
C SER A 193 18.81 1.21 1.85
N TYR A 194 18.64 2.06 2.88
CA TYR A 194 17.38 2.35 3.53
C TYR A 194 16.43 2.99 2.53
N SER A 195 15.18 2.59 2.60
CA SER A 195 14.15 3.01 1.66
C SER A 195 12.91 3.41 2.45
N ILE A 196 12.56 4.69 2.42
CA ILE A 196 11.36 5.17 3.10
C ILE A 196 10.15 4.74 2.26
N ALA A 197 9.27 3.94 2.86
CA ALA A 197 8.06 3.40 2.24
C ALA A 197 8.29 2.69 0.88
N GLY A 198 9.47 2.08 0.70
CA GLY A 198 9.79 1.23 -0.45
C GLY A 198 10.09 1.97 -1.76
N LEU A 199 10.04 3.31 -1.77
CA LEU A 199 10.05 4.11 -3.00
C LEU A 199 11.22 5.10 -3.09
N ILE A 200 11.82 5.49 -1.96
CA ILE A 200 12.85 6.52 -1.92
C ILE A 200 14.03 6.02 -1.07
N SER A 201 15.14 5.67 -1.73
CA SER A 201 16.45 5.47 -1.06
C SER A 201 17.34 6.71 -1.26
N PRO A 202 17.18 7.76 -0.44
CA PRO A 202 17.78 9.07 -0.70
C PRO A 202 19.31 9.04 -0.75
N LEU A 203 19.95 8.10 -0.03
CA LEU A 203 21.40 7.96 0.06
C LEU A 203 21.97 6.84 -0.83
N SER A 204 21.14 6.05 -1.52
CA SER A 204 21.57 5.04 -2.50
C SER A 204 22.42 5.60 -3.66
N PRO A 205 22.20 6.84 -4.15
CA PRO A 205 23.13 7.50 -5.06
C PRO A 205 24.55 7.69 -4.52
N LEU A 206 24.73 7.82 -3.21
CA LEU A 206 26.03 8.04 -2.58
C LEU A 206 26.91 6.78 -2.58
N LYS A 207 26.34 5.56 -2.68
CA LYS A 207 27.10 4.29 -2.87
C LYS A 207 28.12 4.33 -4.00
N ALA A 208 27.91 5.18 -5.02
CA ALA A 208 28.84 5.36 -6.14
C ALA A 208 30.04 6.27 -5.84
N TYR A 209 30.13 6.86 -4.63
CA TYR A 209 31.14 7.85 -4.22
C TYR A 209 31.66 7.57 -2.81
N PRO A 210 32.61 6.63 -2.65
CA PRO A 210 33.08 6.18 -1.34
C PRO A 210 33.59 7.30 -0.42
N THR A 211 34.25 8.33 -0.97
CA THR A 211 34.76 9.47 -0.18
C THR A 211 33.64 10.39 0.32
N LEU A 212 32.58 10.60 -0.48
CA LEU A 212 31.44 11.43 -0.06
C LEU A 212 30.55 10.68 0.95
N LEU A 213 30.46 9.35 0.81
CA LEU A 213 29.86 8.49 1.83
C LEU A 213 30.63 8.53 3.15
N LYS A 214 31.96 8.44 3.11
CA LYS A 214 32.80 8.58 4.32
C LYS A 214 32.66 9.96 4.97
N LEU A 215 32.52 11.01 4.17
CA LEU A 215 32.25 12.36 4.67
C LEU A 215 30.83 12.46 5.28
N PHE A 216 29.80 11.95 4.61
CA PHE A 216 28.44 11.90 5.16
C PHE A 216 28.36 11.06 6.45
N ASP A 217 29.03 9.89 6.48
CA ASP A 217 29.16 9.04 7.66
C ASP A 217 29.91 9.72 8.82
N SER A 218 30.77 10.71 8.53
CA SER A 218 31.40 11.53 9.58
C SER A 218 30.44 12.53 10.23
N TYR A 219 29.33 12.86 9.56
CA TYR A 219 28.25 13.70 10.10
C TYR A 219 27.12 12.89 10.75
N VAL A 220 27.11 11.56 10.58
CA VAL A 220 26.18 10.67 11.29
C VAL A 220 26.67 10.58 12.74
N VAL A 221 25.96 11.26 13.64
CA VAL A 221 26.26 11.29 15.08
C VAL A 221 26.05 9.89 15.69
N ASP A 222 24.87 9.34 15.48
CA ASP A 222 24.46 8.02 15.99
C ASP A 222 24.65 6.96 14.90
N LYS A 223 25.57 6.01 15.10
CA LYS A 223 26.01 5.06 14.07
C LYS A 223 25.39 3.68 14.21
N TRP A 224 24.89 3.34 15.39
CA TRP A 224 24.28 2.05 15.72
C TRP A 224 25.07 0.85 15.19
N PRO A 225 26.29 0.55 15.68
CA PRO A 225 27.13 -0.54 15.17
C PRO A 225 26.63 -1.95 15.58
N SER A 226 25.39 -2.30 15.24
CA SER A 226 24.69 -3.51 15.68
C SER A 226 25.46 -4.81 15.43
N ALA A 227 26.09 -4.97 14.26
CA ALA A 227 26.88 -6.16 13.93
C ALA A 227 28.10 -6.34 14.84
N THR A 228 28.78 -5.24 15.20
CA THR A 228 29.91 -5.25 16.13
C THR A 228 29.44 -5.58 17.54
N ARG A 229 28.35 -4.95 18.00
CA ARG A 229 27.78 -5.21 19.32
C ARG A 229 27.31 -6.66 19.47
N LEU A 230 26.63 -7.17 18.44
CA LEU A 230 26.20 -8.56 18.35
C LEU A 230 27.38 -9.53 18.37
N ALA A 231 28.46 -9.24 17.63
CA ALA A 231 29.68 -10.04 17.65
C ALA A 231 30.35 -10.04 19.04
N ASN A 232 30.41 -8.88 19.71
CA ASN A 232 30.96 -8.77 21.07
C ASN A 232 30.12 -9.55 22.08
N PHE A 233 28.80 -9.43 22.01
CA PHE A 233 27.86 -10.25 22.78
C PHE A 233 28.15 -11.75 22.59
N VAL A 234 28.22 -12.23 21.34
CA VAL A 234 28.46 -13.65 21.05
C VAL A 234 29.83 -14.13 21.53
N ARG A 235 30.86 -13.27 21.50
CA ARG A 235 32.20 -13.62 22.00
C ARG A 235 32.21 -13.82 23.51
N VAL A 236 31.60 -12.89 24.24
CA VAL A 236 31.70 -12.83 25.71
C VAL A 236 30.71 -13.78 26.37
N SER A 237 29.49 -13.91 25.83
CA SER A 237 28.46 -14.78 26.40
C SER A 237 28.84 -16.26 26.30
N LYS A 238 28.48 -17.03 27.34
CA LYS A 238 28.68 -18.48 27.38
C LYS A 238 27.52 -19.21 26.72
N ASN A 239 26.31 -18.71 26.94
CA ASN A 239 25.07 -19.24 26.40
C ASN A 239 24.47 -18.21 25.44
N VAL A 240 24.22 -18.62 24.19
CA VAL A 240 23.66 -17.73 23.18
C VAL A 240 22.53 -18.47 22.47
N ARG A 241 21.30 -17.92 22.57
CA ARG A 241 20.18 -18.32 21.72
C ARG A 241 19.74 -17.10 20.93
N LEU A 242 20.26 -16.95 19.71
CA LEU A 242 20.04 -15.79 18.86
C LEU A 242 19.18 -16.16 17.65
N PHE A 243 18.09 -15.44 17.45
CA PHE A 243 17.19 -15.60 16.31
C PHE A 243 17.18 -14.30 15.50
N ILE A 244 17.48 -14.41 14.21
CA ILE A 244 17.48 -13.30 13.27
C ILE A 244 16.43 -13.61 12.20
N ILE A 245 15.41 -12.77 12.10
CA ILE A 245 14.25 -13.03 11.25
C ILE A 245 14.05 -11.84 10.30
N HIS A 246 13.82 -12.12 9.02
CA HIS A 246 13.61 -11.08 8.01
C HIS A 246 12.70 -11.59 6.88
N SER A 247 12.04 -10.67 6.18
CA SER A 247 11.33 -10.98 4.94
C SER A 247 12.13 -10.62 3.69
N LYS A 248 12.08 -11.44 2.64
CA LYS A 248 12.72 -11.11 1.35
C LYS A 248 12.10 -9.88 0.68
N ASP A 249 10.79 -9.65 0.90
CA ASP A 249 10.02 -8.52 0.39
C ASP A 249 9.97 -7.32 1.35
N ASP A 250 10.90 -7.23 2.31
CA ASP A 250 11.12 -6.03 3.11
C ASP A 250 11.71 -4.93 2.22
N TYR A 251 10.87 -3.93 1.95
CA TYR A 251 11.19 -2.81 1.08
C TYR A 251 11.86 -1.64 1.83
N GLU A 252 12.01 -1.69 3.16
CA GLU A 252 12.65 -0.65 3.97
C GLU A 252 14.08 -1.01 4.32
N ILE A 253 14.28 -2.23 4.83
CA ILE A 253 15.57 -2.78 5.21
C ILE A 253 15.82 -4.02 4.36
N PRO A 254 16.84 -4.04 3.49
CA PRO A 254 17.12 -5.24 2.71
C PRO A 254 17.49 -6.42 3.62
N TRP A 255 16.92 -7.60 3.36
CA TRP A 255 17.18 -8.81 4.15
C TRP A 255 18.67 -9.22 4.19
N ALA A 256 19.48 -8.79 3.22
CA ALA A 256 20.95 -8.95 3.24
C ALA A 256 21.60 -8.33 4.49
N GLN A 257 20.93 -7.40 5.16
CA GLN A 257 21.38 -6.88 6.45
C GLN A 257 21.25 -7.92 7.58
N ALA A 258 20.19 -8.73 7.59
CA ALA A 258 20.08 -9.87 8.51
C ALA A 258 21.17 -10.91 8.25
N GLU A 259 21.52 -11.14 6.98
CA GLU A 259 22.64 -12.00 6.62
C GLU A 259 23.97 -11.45 7.15
N GLY A 260 24.20 -10.14 7.06
CA GLY A 260 25.37 -9.51 7.66
C GLY A 260 25.43 -9.67 9.19
N LEU A 261 24.29 -9.58 9.88
CA LEU A 261 24.20 -9.84 11.32
C LEU A 261 24.49 -11.31 11.66
N PHE A 262 23.96 -12.25 10.87
CA PHE A 262 24.22 -13.68 11.04
C PHE A 262 25.70 -14.01 10.84
N ILE A 263 26.32 -13.47 9.79
CA ILE A 263 27.74 -13.66 9.49
C ILE A 263 28.61 -13.09 10.62
N ALA A 264 28.31 -11.89 11.11
CA ALA A 264 29.05 -11.29 12.22
C ALA A 264 28.96 -12.15 13.49
N ALA A 265 27.75 -12.62 13.83
CA ALA A 265 27.51 -13.49 14.99
C ALA A 265 28.19 -14.87 14.84
N ALA A 266 28.03 -15.52 13.70
CA ALA A 266 28.63 -16.84 13.45
C ALA A 266 30.17 -16.77 13.45
N ASN A 267 30.75 -15.74 12.82
CA ASN A 267 32.19 -15.53 12.83
C ASN A 267 32.74 -15.29 14.24
N ALA A 268 31.97 -14.59 15.08
CA ALA A 268 32.30 -14.33 16.48
C ALA A 268 32.34 -15.57 17.37
N THR A 269 31.86 -16.73 16.89
CA THR A 269 32.00 -18.01 17.60
C THR A 269 33.40 -18.62 17.52
N SER A 270 34.26 -18.12 16.61
CA SER A 270 35.67 -18.53 16.49
C SER A 270 36.59 -17.49 17.15
N GLU A 271 37.58 -17.93 17.92
CA GLU A 271 38.58 -17.05 18.55
C GLU A 271 39.45 -16.31 17.54
N VAL A 272 39.82 -16.98 16.44
CA VAL A 272 40.70 -16.43 15.39
C VAL A 272 39.88 -15.78 14.25
N GLY A 273 38.56 -15.94 14.27
CA GLY A 273 37.70 -15.71 13.11
C GLY A 273 37.82 -16.82 12.07
N MET A 274 36.86 -16.91 11.16
CA MET A 274 36.84 -17.85 10.04
C MET A 274 37.03 -17.09 8.73
N GLU A 275 37.72 -17.71 7.78
CA GLU A 275 37.74 -17.21 6.41
C GLU A 275 36.32 -17.17 5.83
N ALA A 276 35.99 -16.09 5.11
CA ALA A 276 34.65 -15.85 4.57
C ALA A 276 34.14 -17.02 3.72
N PHE A 277 35.00 -17.60 2.88
CA PHE A 277 34.67 -18.75 2.04
C PHE A 277 34.29 -19.99 2.86
N LEU A 278 34.99 -20.24 3.97
CA LEU A 278 34.69 -21.38 4.84
C LEU A 278 33.37 -21.17 5.58
N LEU A 279 33.12 -19.95 6.07
CA LEU A 279 31.87 -19.57 6.73
C LEU A 279 30.67 -19.72 5.80
N GLU A 280 30.76 -19.23 4.56
CA GLU A 280 29.71 -19.39 3.54
C GLU A 280 29.43 -20.87 3.24
N LYS A 281 30.48 -21.69 3.09
CA LYS A 281 30.34 -23.13 2.84
C LYS A 281 29.69 -23.85 4.02
N MET A 282 30.02 -23.48 5.24
CA MET A 282 29.43 -24.06 6.45
C MET A 282 27.97 -23.62 6.62
N LYS A 283 27.66 -22.33 6.37
CA LYS A 283 26.30 -21.80 6.35
C LYS A 283 25.45 -22.58 5.35
N ALA A 284 25.90 -22.69 4.09
CA ALA A 284 25.17 -23.38 3.03
C ALA A 284 24.82 -24.84 3.37
N ARG A 285 25.69 -25.55 4.11
CA ARG A 285 25.42 -26.92 4.59
C ARG A 285 24.38 -26.98 5.72
N ALA A 286 24.22 -25.89 6.46
CA ALA A 286 23.31 -25.75 7.59
C ALA A 286 22.03 -24.98 7.23
N THR A 287 21.85 -24.64 5.94
CA THR A 287 20.68 -23.97 5.39
C THR A 287 19.67 -25.00 4.88
N VAL A 288 18.41 -24.84 5.29
CA VAL A 288 17.26 -25.59 4.80
C VAL A 288 16.33 -24.61 4.10
N GLU A 289 16.12 -24.80 2.79
CA GLU A 289 15.15 -24.04 2.00
C GLU A 289 13.72 -24.39 2.45
N THR A 290 12.85 -23.40 2.55
CA THR A 290 11.42 -23.59 2.84
C THR A 290 10.62 -23.53 1.53
N GLY A 291 9.55 -24.31 1.43
CA GLY A 291 8.81 -24.50 0.16
C GLY A 291 8.13 -23.26 -0.41
N ASP A 292 8.08 -22.17 0.35
CA ASP A 292 7.56 -20.85 -0.03
C ASP A 292 8.63 -19.93 -0.65
N GLY A 293 9.88 -20.40 -0.78
CA GLY A 293 11.00 -19.60 -1.27
C GLY A 293 11.75 -18.83 -0.16
N GLY A 294 11.49 -19.15 1.11
CA GLY A 294 12.32 -18.73 2.26
C GLY A 294 13.43 -19.74 2.58
N PHE A 295 14.18 -19.50 3.64
CA PHE A 295 15.17 -20.45 4.15
C PHE A 295 15.45 -20.28 5.65
N ILE A 296 16.04 -21.31 6.24
CA ILE A 296 16.45 -21.35 7.65
C ILE A 296 17.91 -21.79 7.72
N SER A 297 18.78 -20.96 8.26
CA SER A 297 20.19 -21.30 8.52
C SER A 297 20.42 -21.43 10.02
N THR A 298 20.94 -22.58 10.47
CA THR A 298 21.21 -22.80 11.91
C THR A 298 22.69 -23.04 12.15
N TRP A 299 23.34 -22.10 12.82
CA TRP A 299 24.73 -22.23 13.27
C TRP A 299 24.78 -22.71 14.71
N LYS A 300 25.50 -23.81 14.94
CA LYS A 300 25.81 -24.32 16.28
C LYS A 300 27.32 -24.30 16.46
N ALA A 301 27.79 -23.71 17.56
CA ALA A 301 29.19 -23.67 17.93
C ALA A 301 29.41 -24.30 19.32
N GLY A 302 30.68 -24.43 19.75
CA GLY A 302 31.01 -24.87 21.11
C GLY A 302 30.54 -23.86 22.17
N GLY A 303 30.25 -24.36 23.39
CA GLY A 303 29.38 -23.63 24.34
C GLY A 303 27.92 -23.69 23.88
N GLN A 304 26.92 -23.41 24.71
CA GLN A 304 25.50 -23.52 24.33
C GLN A 304 25.08 -22.37 23.38
N LYS A 305 25.77 -22.23 22.25
CA LYS A 305 25.63 -21.14 21.27
C LYS A 305 24.91 -21.63 20.03
N ILE A 306 23.69 -21.15 19.86
CA ILE A 306 22.79 -21.40 18.75
C ILE A 306 22.43 -20.06 18.13
N ILE A 307 22.80 -19.88 16.87
CA ILE A 307 22.44 -18.71 16.07
C ILE A 307 21.60 -19.21 14.91
N ARG A 308 20.37 -18.71 14.78
CA ARG A 308 19.43 -19.11 13.75
C ARG A 308 18.99 -17.91 12.95
N GLU A 309 19.24 -17.94 11.65
CA GLU A 309 18.67 -17.01 10.68
C GLU A 309 17.46 -17.67 10.01
N GLN A 310 16.36 -16.95 9.92
CA GLN A 310 15.18 -17.38 9.20
C GLN A 310 14.68 -16.26 8.29
N ILE A 311 14.75 -16.51 7.00
CA ILE A 311 14.30 -15.58 5.97
C ILE A 311 13.00 -16.12 5.38
N VAL A 312 11.90 -15.40 5.54
CA VAL A 312 10.60 -15.75 4.93
C VAL A 312 10.48 -15.08 3.57
N ALA A 313 9.71 -15.67 2.65
CA ALA A 313 9.53 -15.09 1.33
C ALA A 313 8.69 -13.80 1.36
N TYR A 314 7.69 -13.76 2.23
CA TYR A 314 6.72 -12.68 2.31
C TYR A 314 6.44 -12.28 3.75
N GLY A 315 6.18 -10.99 3.99
CA GLY A 315 5.96 -10.47 5.34
C GLY A 315 6.17 -8.96 5.47
N HIS A 316 6.80 -8.31 4.48
CA HIS A 316 7.19 -6.90 4.50
C HIS A 316 7.97 -6.51 5.78
N HIS A 317 8.12 -5.20 6.03
CA HIS A 317 8.90 -4.70 7.17
C HIS A 317 8.25 -4.95 8.54
N SER A 318 6.95 -4.66 8.66
CA SER A 318 6.24 -4.67 9.97
C SER A 318 5.27 -5.84 10.12
N ARG A 319 4.68 -6.35 9.03
CA ARG A 319 3.67 -7.40 9.09
C ARG A 319 4.27 -8.77 9.48
N ILE A 320 5.56 -9.00 9.22
CA ILE A 320 6.28 -10.21 9.65
C ILE A 320 6.23 -10.43 11.17
N LEU A 321 6.06 -9.37 11.97
CA LEU A 321 5.95 -9.48 13.44
C LEU A 321 4.78 -10.34 13.92
N THR A 322 3.72 -10.48 13.12
CA THR A 322 2.54 -11.28 13.49
C THR A 322 2.64 -12.73 13.02
N TYR A 323 3.73 -13.12 12.35
CA TYR A 323 3.86 -14.44 11.76
C TYR A 323 4.24 -15.47 12.82
N ALA A 324 3.71 -16.69 12.68
CA ALA A 324 4.02 -17.81 13.58
C ALA A 324 5.53 -18.09 13.69
N THR A 325 6.31 -17.77 12.65
CA THR A 325 7.78 -17.83 12.68
C THR A 325 8.40 -16.99 13.80
N VAL A 326 7.89 -15.78 14.04
CA VAL A 326 8.37 -14.87 15.07
C VAL A 326 8.00 -15.40 16.45
N SER A 327 6.76 -15.83 16.65
CA SER A 327 6.33 -16.48 17.89
C SER A 327 7.14 -17.74 18.17
N LEU A 328 7.36 -18.59 17.16
CA LEU A 328 8.16 -19.80 17.31
C LEU A 328 9.61 -19.50 17.68
N ALA A 329 10.21 -18.43 17.15
CA ALA A 329 11.54 -18.01 17.53
C ALA A 329 11.61 -17.56 19.00
N ALA A 330 10.61 -16.82 19.49
CA ALA A 330 10.52 -16.45 20.90
C ALA A 330 10.40 -17.70 21.80
N LEU A 331 9.60 -18.70 21.43
CA LEU A 331 9.49 -19.95 22.18
C LEU A 331 10.79 -20.74 22.20
N LYS A 332 11.50 -20.79 21.07
CA LYS A 332 12.82 -21.42 20.97
C LYS A 332 13.91 -20.67 21.74
N ALA A 333 13.77 -19.35 21.86
CA ALA A 333 14.63 -18.54 22.71
C ALA A 333 14.46 -18.92 24.18
N PHE A 334 13.24 -19.24 24.63
CA PHE A 334 13.01 -19.82 25.96
C PHE A 334 13.40 -21.31 26.08
N GLY A 335 13.70 -21.99 24.98
CA GLY A 335 14.05 -23.42 24.95
C GLY A 335 12.87 -24.38 25.06
N LEU A 336 11.71 -23.98 24.55
CA LEU A 336 10.46 -24.76 24.61
C LEU A 336 10.24 -25.69 23.39
N ASP A 337 11.24 -25.90 22.52
CA ASP A 337 11.13 -26.68 21.27
C ASP A 337 11.64 -28.14 21.34
N ASP A 338 12.33 -28.50 22.41
CA ASP A 338 12.78 -29.86 22.65
C ASP A 338 11.62 -30.67 23.25
N GLY A 339 11.02 -31.56 22.46
CA GLY A 339 9.98 -32.47 22.94
C GLY A 339 10.47 -33.30 24.13
N GLY A 340 10.10 -32.90 25.34
CA GLY A 340 10.37 -33.66 26.56
C GLY A 340 10.45 -32.81 27.82
N LEU A 341 9.33 -32.76 28.55
CA LEU A 341 9.24 -32.61 30.02
C LEU A 341 9.74 -31.32 30.67
N LEU A 342 8.86 -30.72 31.48
CA LEU A 342 9.17 -30.20 32.81
C LEU A 342 10.44 -30.83 33.41
N PRO A 343 11.38 -29.99 33.88
CA PRO A 343 11.88 -30.25 35.22
C PRO A 343 12.07 -28.94 35.99
N LEU A 344 10.96 -28.30 36.34
CA LEU A 344 10.87 -27.42 37.52
C LEU A 344 9.51 -27.71 38.16
N LEU A 345 9.47 -28.70 39.07
CA LEU A 345 8.44 -29.01 40.10
C LEU A 345 8.22 -30.52 40.31
N LEU A 346 9.28 -31.28 40.58
CA LEU A 346 9.16 -32.53 41.34
C LEU A 346 10.41 -32.70 42.23
N TYR A 347 10.55 -31.81 43.23
CA TYR A 347 11.31 -32.11 44.44
C TYR A 347 10.45 -31.73 45.64
N GLY A 348 9.81 -32.74 46.21
CA GLY A 348 8.98 -32.61 47.39
C GLY A 348 7.96 -33.72 47.49
N LEU A 349 8.42 -34.95 47.77
CA LEU A 349 7.81 -35.88 48.75
C LEU A 349 8.54 -37.25 48.74
N HIS A 350 8.90 -37.67 49.95
CA HIS A 350 9.52 -38.95 50.34
C HIS A 350 8.91 -40.22 49.69
N LYS A 351 9.76 -41.22 49.40
CA LYS A 351 9.96 -42.45 50.23
C LYS A 351 10.82 -43.53 49.52
N VAL A 352 11.84 -44.00 50.25
CA VAL A 352 12.14 -45.42 50.58
C VAL A 352 12.57 -46.40 49.47
N SER A 353 13.88 -46.68 49.49
CA SER A 353 14.60 -47.97 49.48
C SER A 353 14.37 -49.07 48.42
N ASN A 354 15.52 -49.66 48.06
CA ASN A 354 15.79 -51.05 47.65
C ASN A 354 15.76 -51.40 46.15
N GLY A 355 16.95 -51.49 45.55
CA GLY A 355 17.67 -52.76 45.51
C GLY A 355 17.63 -53.56 44.19
N LEU A 356 18.85 -53.93 43.73
CA LEU A 356 19.21 -55.02 42.80
C LEU A 356 18.79 -54.84 41.31
N GLN A 357 19.51 -55.28 40.28
CA GLN A 357 20.81 -55.92 40.12
C GLN A 357 21.25 -55.81 38.64
N THR A 358 22.56 -55.69 38.49
CA THR A 358 23.50 -56.00 37.41
C THR A 358 23.14 -56.91 36.22
N SER A 359 23.87 -56.65 35.11
CA SER A 359 24.50 -57.56 34.11
C SER A 359 23.88 -57.53 32.70
N ASN A 360 24.55 -56.97 31.68
CA ASN A 360 25.71 -57.41 30.87
C ASN A 360 25.40 -58.39 29.72
N PHE A 361 25.76 -57.92 28.51
CA PHE A 361 26.39 -58.64 27.37
C PHE A 361 25.60 -59.17 26.14
N LYS A 362 25.97 -58.53 25.00
CA LYS A 362 26.41 -59.03 23.66
C LYS A 362 25.46 -59.71 22.66
N LEU A 363 25.58 -59.18 21.43
CA LEU A 363 25.20 -59.71 20.11
C LEU A 363 25.76 -61.12 19.82
N SER A 364 25.04 -61.96 19.07
CA SER A 364 25.31 -62.22 17.63
C SER A 364 24.42 -63.30 16.98
N HIS A 365 24.37 -63.25 15.65
CA HIS A 365 24.10 -64.30 14.64
C HIS A 365 22.68 -64.61 14.12
N SER A 366 22.70 -64.84 12.81
CA SER A 366 21.68 -64.92 11.76
C SER A 366 21.07 -66.31 11.55
N GLY A 367 19.84 -66.39 11.01
CA GLY A 367 19.38 -67.56 10.24
C GLY A 367 17.86 -67.79 10.08
N ARG A 368 17.33 -67.43 8.89
CA ARG A 368 16.27 -68.05 8.05
C ARG A 368 14.88 -68.47 8.62
N ASN A 369 13.84 -67.81 8.06
CA ASN A 369 12.46 -68.19 7.64
C ASN A 369 11.89 -69.62 7.91
N PRO A 370 10.55 -69.84 8.01
CA PRO A 370 9.47 -69.17 7.24
C PRO A 370 8.11 -68.95 7.97
N PRO A 371 7.05 -68.45 7.28
CA PRO A 371 5.68 -68.81 7.66
C PRO A 371 4.82 -69.40 6.52
N ILE A 372 3.82 -70.18 6.93
CA ILE A 372 2.88 -70.97 6.12
C ILE A 372 1.48 -70.32 6.08
N LYS A 373 1.00 -70.13 4.85
CA LYS A 373 -0.37 -70.21 4.25
C LYS A 373 -1.67 -69.97 5.05
N LEU A 374 -2.54 -69.16 4.43
CA LEU A 374 -3.96 -69.45 4.06
C LEU A 374 -4.32 -68.48 2.88
N SER A 375 -4.42 -68.89 1.60
CA SER A 375 -5.55 -69.52 0.86
C SER A 375 -6.84 -68.64 0.86
N ARG A 376 -7.53 -68.26 -0.23
CA ARG A 376 -7.71 -68.72 -1.63
C ARG A 376 -8.35 -67.60 -2.49
N ASP A 377 -7.86 -67.43 -3.73
CA ASP A 377 -8.49 -67.31 -5.08
C ASP A 377 -9.99 -66.95 -5.30
N PRO A 378 -10.44 -66.55 -6.53
CA PRO A 378 -9.73 -66.55 -7.84
C PRO A 378 -9.87 -65.27 -8.74
N ALA A 379 -9.17 -65.35 -9.87
CA ALA A 379 -8.90 -64.37 -10.93
C ALA A 379 -9.94 -64.27 -12.09
N ILE A 380 -10.04 -63.06 -12.71
CA ILE A 380 -9.88 -62.60 -14.15
C ILE A 380 -10.24 -63.62 -15.28
N PRO A 381 -10.84 -63.31 -16.49
CA PRO A 381 -10.55 -62.21 -17.46
C PRO A 381 -11.72 -61.82 -18.44
N PRO A 382 -11.55 -61.29 -19.69
CA PRO A 382 -10.69 -60.25 -20.29
C PRO A 382 -11.49 -59.13 -21.02
N GLN A 383 -10.86 -58.03 -21.46
CA GLN A 383 -11.37 -57.22 -22.58
C GLN A 383 -10.27 -56.88 -23.59
N ASN A 384 -10.54 -57.16 -24.86
CA ASN A 384 -9.77 -56.71 -26.01
C ASN A 384 -10.71 -56.56 -27.23
N SER A 385 -10.95 -55.32 -27.70
CA SER A 385 -11.14 -54.96 -29.14
C SER A 385 -11.54 -53.47 -29.30
N ARG A 386 -10.91 -52.82 -30.27
CA ARG A 386 -10.94 -51.39 -30.68
C ARG A 386 -12.25 -51.03 -31.47
N PRO A 387 -12.39 -49.85 -32.14
CA PRO A 387 -12.32 -48.43 -31.75
C PRO A 387 -13.54 -47.57 -32.26
N ASN A 388 -13.46 -46.24 -32.05
CA ASN A 388 -14.20 -45.11 -32.68
C ASN A 388 -15.68 -44.88 -32.31
N THR A 389 -15.98 -43.74 -31.64
CA THR A 389 -16.55 -42.51 -32.25
C THR A 389 -16.89 -41.45 -31.18
N LEU A 390 -16.82 -40.18 -31.59
CA LEU A 390 -17.06 -38.93 -30.86
C LEU A 390 -18.37 -38.87 -30.03
N ALA A 391 -18.29 -38.37 -28.79
CA ALA A 391 -19.37 -37.62 -28.12
C ALA A 391 -18.89 -36.85 -26.86
N ALA A 392 -19.22 -35.55 -26.83
CA ALA A 392 -19.60 -34.65 -25.72
C ALA A 392 -18.92 -34.69 -24.32
N PRO A 393 -18.58 -33.52 -23.73
CA PRO A 393 -18.21 -33.42 -22.32
C PRO A 393 -19.44 -33.35 -21.40
N ASN A 394 -19.39 -34.15 -20.33
CA ASN A 394 -20.36 -34.20 -19.23
C ASN A 394 -20.04 -33.11 -18.16
N PRO A 395 -21.04 -32.65 -17.39
CA PRO A 395 -20.95 -31.50 -16.49
C PRO A 395 -20.49 -31.92 -15.09
N ALA A 396 -19.45 -31.26 -14.59
CA ALA A 396 -19.07 -31.31 -13.18
C ALA A 396 -18.34 -30.03 -12.81
N MET A 397 -19.08 -28.98 -12.48
CA MET A 397 -18.64 -27.88 -11.60
C MET A 397 -19.89 -27.11 -11.13
N ALA A 398 -20.60 -27.74 -10.19
CA ALA A 398 -21.64 -27.12 -9.40
C ALA A 398 -21.58 -27.72 -7.99
N ASP A 399 -20.46 -27.55 -7.31
CA ASP A 399 -20.43 -27.65 -5.85
C ASP A 399 -19.16 -26.97 -5.36
N GLU A 400 -19.30 -25.78 -4.80
CA GLU A 400 -18.46 -25.16 -3.76
C GLU A 400 -18.86 -23.67 -3.61
N SER A 401 -20.13 -23.45 -3.27
CA SER A 401 -20.60 -22.19 -2.71
C SER A 401 -21.60 -22.47 -1.59
N LYS A 402 -21.11 -22.92 -0.43
CA LYS A 402 -21.86 -22.90 0.82
C LYS A 402 -21.00 -22.33 1.94
N LEU A 403 -21.30 -21.10 2.31
CA LEU A 403 -21.08 -20.54 3.65
C LEU A 403 -22.45 -20.00 4.06
N ASP A 404 -23.33 -20.92 4.45
CA ASP A 404 -24.62 -20.64 5.06
C ASP A 404 -24.50 -20.89 6.56
N ASP A 405 -24.21 -19.84 7.31
CA ASP A 405 -24.65 -19.75 8.70
C ASP A 405 -25.67 -18.60 8.81
N PRO A 406 -26.97 -18.90 8.86
CA PRO A 406 -28.05 -17.91 8.98
C PRO A 406 -27.94 -17.06 10.25
N ALA A 407 -27.37 -17.60 11.34
CA ALA A 407 -27.34 -16.93 12.63
C ALA A 407 -26.40 -15.72 12.65
N ILE A 408 -25.29 -15.78 11.89
CA ILE A 408 -24.32 -14.69 11.79
C ILE A 408 -24.87 -13.54 10.92
N LYS A 409 -25.70 -13.85 9.91
CA LYS A 409 -26.35 -12.84 9.06
C LYS A 409 -27.48 -12.12 9.80
N GLN A 410 -28.28 -12.87 10.57
CA GLN A 410 -29.41 -12.33 11.31
C GLN A 410 -28.96 -11.40 12.44
N LYS A 411 -27.91 -11.78 13.18
CA LYS A 411 -27.35 -10.95 14.25
C LYS A 411 -26.77 -9.62 13.73
N ALA A 412 -26.07 -9.65 12.59
CA ALA A 412 -25.52 -8.44 11.97
C ALA A 412 -26.59 -7.52 11.37
N ALA A 413 -27.72 -8.07 10.91
CA ALA A 413 -28.87 -7.30 10.46
C ALA A 413 -29.62 -6.66 11.65
N GLU A 414 -29.85 -7.41 12.73
CA GLU A 414 -30.52 -6.94 13.94
C GLU A 414 -29.72 -5.83 14.66
N GLU A 415 -28.40 -5.95 14.76
CA GLU A 415 -27.52 -4.92 15.33
C GLU A 415 -27.52 -3.61 14.51
N ALA A 416 -27.57 -3.72 13.17
CA ALA A 416 -27.68 -2.56 12.28
C ALA A 416 -29.03 -1.85 12.38
N ILE A 417 -30.10 -2.60 12.70
CA ILE A 417 -31.47 -2.08 12.87
C ILE A 417 -31.66 -1.41 14.24
N GLN A 418 -31.03 -1.94 15.29
CA GLN A 418 -31.12 -1.36 16.63
C GLN A 418 -30.41 0.00 16.72
N GLU A 419 -29.26 0.18 16.08
CA GLU A 419 -28.57 1.48 16.07
C GLU A 419 -29.25 2.52 15.16
N ALA A 420 -29.88 2.10 14.07
CA ALA A 420 -30.65 3.02 13.21
C ALA A 420 -31.83 3.66 13.96
N LYS A 421 -32.36 2.97 14.98
CA LYS A 421 -33.39 3.51 15.90
C LYS A 421 -32.82 4.46 16.95
N ALA A 422 -31.54 4.35 17.29
CA ALA A 422 -30.88 5.19 18.30
C ALA A 422 -30.42 6.56 17.76
N SER A 423 -30.19 6.71 16.45
CA SER A 423 -29.71 7.96 15.83
C SER A 423 -30.78 9.06 15.62
N ASN A 424 -32.01 8.86 16.08
CA ASN A 424 -33.15 9.75 15.81
C ASN A 424 -33.36 10.90 16.80
N SER A 425 -32.37 11.25 17.64
CA SER A 425 -32.51 12.38 18.56
C SER A 425 -31.22 13.17 18.75
N THR A 426 -30.84 14.00 17.77
CA THR A 426 -30.34 15.38 18.00
C THR A 426 -30.02 16.06 16.66
N THR A 427 -30.69 17.18 16.41
CA THR A 427 -30.29 18.22 15.45
C THR A 427 -29.08 18.96 16.00
N PRO A 428 -28.00 19.22 15.23
CA PRO A 428 -26.87 19.99 15.75
C PRO A 428 -27.18 21.49 15.68
N LYS A 429 -27.18 22.12 16.85
CA LYS A 429 -27.17 23.57 17.04
C LYS A 429 -25.74 24.01 17.36
N VAL A 430 -25.32 25.10 16.72
CA VAL A 430 -24.08 25.83 16.94
C VAL A 430 -24.13 26.51 18.30
N GLU A 431 -23.10 26.34 19.13
CA GLU A 431 -22.75 27.30 20.18
C GLU A 431 -21.25 27.25 20.46
N SER A 432 -20.65 28.43 20.41
CA SER A 432 -19.27 28.77 20.69
C SER A 432 -19.05 28.89 22.20
N ASP A 433 -17.86 28.53 22.68
CA ASP A 433 -17.24 29.29 23.77
C ASP A 433 -15.71 29.31 23.60
N ASN A 434 -15.19 30.55 23.61
CA ASN A 434 -13.77 30.89 23.64
C ASN A 434 -13.28 30.83 25.09
N GLU A 435 -12.04 30.38 25.30
CA GLU A 435 -11.14 31.02 26.26
C GLU A 435 -9.70 31.01 25.68
N ASP A 436 -9.09 32.19 25.71
CA ASP A 436 -7.76 32.56 25.22
C ASP A 436 -6.63 32.05 26.15
N GLU A 437 -5.42 31.84 25.62
CA GLU A 437 -4.19 32.49 26.12
C GLU A 437 -3.00 32.36 25.14
N GLU A 438 -2.20 33.45 25.12
CA GLU A 438 -1.14 33.90 24.20
C GLU A 438 0.19 33.10 24.32
N ASP A 439 0.87 32.77 23.22
CA ASP A 439 1.98 33.47 22.52
C ASP A 439 3.37 33.35 23.20
N ASP A 440 4.38 32.80 22.51
CA ASP A 440 5.59 33.53 22.09
C ASP A 440 6.54 32.67 21.20
N THR A 441 7.37 33.38 20.47
CA THR A 441 8.09 33.08 19.24
C THR A 441 9.58 32.77 19.47
N THR A 442 10.28 32.16 18.49
CA THR A 442 11.51 32.74 17.83
C THR A 442 12.30 31.77 16.91
N ALA A 443 12.18 32.04 15.60
CA ALA A 443 13.14 32.18 14.49
C ALA A 443 14.54 31.47 14.33
N ALA A 444 14.77 31.07 13.04
CA ALA A 444 15.99 31.08 12.18
C ALA A 444 17.01 29.91 12.32
N GLY A 445 17.52 29.17 11.30
CA GLY A 445 17.86 29.36 9.85
C GLY A 445 19.41 29.25 9.66
N PRO A 446 20.07 29.04 8.47
CA PRO A 446 19.70 28.50 7.14
C PRO A 446 20.77 27.59 6.39
N ALA A 447 20.40 27.01 5.22
CA ALA A 447 21.09 26.75 3.90
C ALA A 447 22.55 26.14 3.81
N ALA A 448 23.09 25.47 2.76
CA ALA A 448 22.76 25.22 1.34
C ALA A 448 23.61 24.06 0.69
N SER A 449 23.00 23.38 -0.31
CA SER A 449 23.46 23.01 -1.68
C SER A 449 24.77 22.26 -2.04
N SER A 450 24.56 21.09 -2.69
CA SER A 450 24.99 20.68 -4.05
C SER A 450 26.47 20.55 -4.45
N SER A 451 26.94 19.32 -4.75
CA SER A 451 27.97 19.03 -5.79
C SER A 451 28.31 17.53 -6.04
N ALA A 452 27.36 16.62 -6.33
CA ALA A 452 27.77 15.27 -6.81
C ALA A 452 26.80 14.55 -7.76
N ALA A 453 25.97 15.31 -8.48
CA ALA A 453 25.18 14.85 -9.64
C ALA A 453 26.05 14.43 -10.86
N LYS A 454 27.38 14.46 -10.77
CA LYS A 454 28.29 14.37 -11.94
C LYS A 454 28.81 12.97 -12.33
N LYS A 455 28.74 11.93 -11.47
CA LYS A 455 29.40 10.62 -11.69
C LYS A 455 28.43 9.44 -11.93
N LYS A 456 27.16 9.50 -11.49
CA LYS A 456 26.10 8.53 -11.92
C LYS A 456 25.69 8.68 -13.40
N LYS A 457 26.02 9.82 -14.04
CA LYS A 457 25.94 10.02 -15.51
C LYS A 457 26.86 9.07 -16.31
N SER A 458 27.88 8.46 -15.68
CA SER A 458 28.89 7.63 -16.37
C SER A 458 28.49 6.15 -16.57
N LYS A 459 27.87 5.49 -15.57
CA LYS A 459 27.51 4.06 -15.67
C LYS A 459 26.28 3.79 -16.54
N LYS A 460 25.29 4.69 -16.52
CA LYS A 460 24.10 4.64 -17.41
C LYS A 460 24.49 4.77 -18.90
N LYS A 461 25.63 5.42 -19.18
CA LYS A 461 26.19 5.61 -20.53
C LYS A 461 26.82 4.32 -21.10
N ARG A 462 27.36 3.43 -20.25
CA ARG A 462 27.98 2.15 -20.68
C ARG A 462 26.95 1.08 -21.06
N ILE A 463 25.83 1.01 -20.34
CA ILE A 463 24.73 0.06 -20.64
C ILE A 463 23.95 0.53 -21.88
N LYS A 464 23.75 1.84 -22.03
CA LYS A 464 23.18 2.44 -23.24
C LYS A 464 24.03 2.17 -24.48
N ALA A 465 25.37 2.23 -24.38
CA ALA A 465 26.28 1.94 -25.49
C ALA A 465 26.31 0.45 -25.91
N ALA A 466 26.03 -0.47 -24.99
CA ALA A 466 25.94 -1.90 -25.27
C ALA A 466 24.63 -2.30 -25.96
N LEU A 467 23.53 -1.61 -25.64
CA LEU A 467 22.20 -1.81 -26.25
C LEU A 467 22.05 -1.14 -27.62
N THR A 468 22.88 -0.16 -27.95
CA THR A 468 22.82 0.57 -29.23
C THR A 468 23.92 0.20 -30.23
N GLY A 469 24.84 -0.72 -29.88
CA GLY A 469 26.08 -0.93 -30.64
C GLY A 469 27.05 0.25 -30.45
N GLY A 470 28.30 -0.04 -30.07
CA GLY A 470 29.22 0.95 -29.50
C GLY A 470 29.82 1.99 -30.47
N SER A 471 29.72 3.25 -30.05
CA SER A 471 30.66 4.41 -30.14
C SER A 471 31.71 4.53 -31.28
N GLY A 472 31.66 5.68 -31.99
CA GLY A 472 32.87 6.41 -32.42
C GLY A 472 32.86 7.06 -33.82
N GLU A 473 32.19 8.23 -33.93
CA GLU A 473 32.36 9.35 -34.90
C GLU A 473 32.27 9.21 -36.44
N SER A 474 31.26 9.96 -36.94
CA SER A 474 31.12 10.76 -38.18
C SER A 474 31.33 10.12 -39.56
N SER A 475 30.22 9.75 -40.18
CA SER A 475 29.72 10.42 -41.40
C SER A 475 28.32 9.90 -41.74
N GLY A 476 27.48 10.75 -42.30
CA GLY A 476 26.08 10.46 -42.53
C GLY A 476 25.87 9.25 -43.43
N SER A 477 25.04 8.30 -42.99
CA SER A 477 24.04 7.65 -43.83
C SER A 477 23.08 6.84 -42.96
N SER A 478 21.84 6.77 -43.44
CA SER A 478 20.71 5.97 -42.96
C SER A 478 21.06 4.52 -42.59
N LEU A 479 20.63 4.06 -41.41
CA LEU A 479 20.46 2.65 -41.02
C LEU A 479 19.24 2.63 -40.07
N LYS A 480 18.01 2.20 -40.43
CA LYS A 480 17.61 0.90 -40.99
C LYS A 480 18.48 -0.24 -40.47
N GLY A 481 18.43 -0.45 -39.16
CA GLY A 481 18.92 -1.66 -38.50
C GLY A 481 17.75 -2.46 -37.93
N ASP A 482 17.60 -3.69 -38.40
CA ASP A 482 16.55 -4.63 -37.98
C ASP A 482 16.65 -4.94 -36.46
N PRO A 483 15.62 -4.65 -35.65
CA PRO A 483 15.62 -4.87 -34.19
C PRO A 483 15.92 -6.32 -33.78
N SER A 484 15.66 -7.28 -34.67
CA SER A 484 15.94 -8.71 -34.45
C SER A 484 17.43 -9.01 -34.24
N LYS A 485 18.35 -8.19 -34.78
CA LYS A 485 19.80 -8.41 -34.64
C LYS A 485 20.33 -8.15 -33.23
N ALA A 486 19.75 -7.21 -32.47
CA ALA A 486 20.21 -6.87 -31.12
C ALA A 486 19.88 -7.99 -30.10
N ILE A 487 18.74 -8.65 -30.27
CA ILE A 487 18.27 -9.74 -29.41
C ILE A 487 18.98 -11.06 -29.78
N SER A 488 19.27 -11.28 -31.07
CA SER A 488 20.00 -12.46 -31.55
C SER A 488 21.43 -12.57 -30.98
N GLY A 489 22.06 -11.43 -30.67
CA GLY A 489 23.41 -11.32 -30.13
C GLY A 489 23.54 -11.50 -28.61
N LEU A 490 22.43 -11.66 -27.87
CA LEU A 490 22.47 -11.93 -26.43
C LEU A 490 22.96 -13.36 -26.15
N SER A 491 23.89 -13.47 -25.20
CA SER A 491 24.40 -14.76 -24.74
C SER A 491 23.35 -15.51 -23.91
N LYS A 492 23.44 -16.85 -23.84
CA LYS A 492 22.52 -17.69 -23.03
C LYS A 492 22.45 -17.25 -21.56
N ALA A 493 23.56 -16.76 -21.00
CA ALA A 493 23.62 -16.27 -19.62
C ALA A 493 22.81 -14.98 -19.43
N GLN A 494 22.90 -14.03 -20.36
CA GLN A 494 22.15 -12.77 -20.31
C GLN A 494 20.64 -13.00 -20.48
N ILE A 495 20.25 -13.96 -21.33
CA ILE A 495 18.85 -14.36 -21.52
C ILE A 495 18.30 -15.02 -20.25
N SER A 496 19.08 -15.90 -19.61
CA SER A 496 18.72 -16.51 -18.33
C SER A 496 18.51 -15.48 -17.22
N GLU A 497 19.36 -14.45 -17.18
CA GLU A 497 19.29 -13.40 -16.18
C GLU A 497 18.05 -12.51 -16.37
N ILE A 498 17.72 -12.16 -17.62
CA ILE A 498 16.50 -11.39 -17.93
C ILE A 498 15.23 -12.19 -17.62
N LEU A 499 15.19 -13.49 -17.92
CA LEU A 499 14.04 -14.36 -17.62
C LEU A 499 13.87 -14.65 -16.13
N LYS A 500 14.96 -14.72 -15.36
CA LYS A 500 14.90 -14.82 -13.89
C LYS A 500 14.40 -13.54 -13.24
N MET A 501 14.60 -12.39 -13.89
CA MET A 501 14.08 -11.10 -13.46
C MET A 501 12.61 -10.88 -13.86
N ASN A 502 12.03 -11.73 -14.72
CA ASN A 502 10.62 -11.68 -15.09
C ASN A 502 10.00 -13.10 -15.13
N PRO A 503 9.60 -13.64 -13.97
CA PRO A 503 9.08 -15.01 -13.85
C PRO A 503 7.81 -15.27 -14.67
N ALA A 504 6.98 -14.24 -14.87
CA ALA A 504 5.77 -14.32 -15.68
C ALA A 504 6.08 -14.55 -17.18
N LEU A 505 7.12 -13.87 -17.68
CA LEU A 505 7.62 -14.06 -19.04
C LEU A 505 8.27 -15.45 -19.23
N ALA A 506 8.96 -15.96 -18.20
CA ALA A 506 9.53 -17.30 -18.21
C ALA A 506 8.45 -18.39 -18.27
N GLN A 507 7.34 -18.21 -17.55
CA GLN A 507 6.21 -19.13 -17.57
C GLN A 507 5.44 -19.11 -18.91
N GLN A 508 5.33 -17.93 -19.54
CA GLN A 508 4.75 -17.77 -20.88
C GLN A 508 5.53 -18.47 -22.00
N LEU A 509 6.85 -18.57 -21.86
CA LEU A 509 7.72 -19.31 -22.77
C LEU A 509 7.74 -20.83 -22.49
N GLY A 510 6.82 -21.32 -21.65
CA GLY A 510 6.64 -22.74 -21.35
C GLY A 510 7.69 -23.31 -20.40
N MET A 511 8.34 -22.46 -19.58
CA MET A 511 9.34 -22.91 -18.62
C MET A 511 8.69 -23.12 -17.24
N ALA A 512 8.90 -24.30 -16.66
CA ALA A 512 8.72 -24.51 -15.23
C ALA A 512 10.08 -24.31 -14.53
N ASP A 513 10.11 -23.53 -13.46
CA ASP A 513 11.24 -23.38 -12.53
C ASP A 513 12.57 -22.83 -13.08
N GLY A 514 12.55 -22.03 -14.15
CA GLY A 514 13.69 -21.19 -14.54
C GLY A 514 14.94 -21.93 -15.05
N ASP A 515 14.80 -23.20 -15.48
CA ASP A 515 15.90 -23.97 -16.06
C ASP A 515 16.06 -23.71 -17.58
N VAL A 516 17.16 -23.07 -17.97
CA VAL A 516 17.46 -22.64 -19.37
C VAL A 516 18.10 -23.75 -20.20
N SER A 517 17.74 -25.01 -19.93
CA SER A 517 18.33 -26.18 -20.60
C SER A 517 17.71 -26.46 -21.97
N SER A 518 16.48 -26.01 -22.24
CA SER A 518 15.85 -26.22 -23.54
C SER A 518 16.31 -25.19 -24.57
N ALA A 519 16.96 -25.64 -25.65
CA ALA A 519 17.35 -24.79 -26.77
C ALA A 519 16.16 -24.01 -27.36
N LYS A 520 14.95 -24.57 -27.21
CA LYS A 520 13.67 -24.01 -27.64
C LYS A 520 13.27 -22.73 -26.87
N ALA A 521 13.44 -22.69 -25.54
CA ALA A 521 13.11 -21.50 -24.74
C ALA A 521 14.02 -20.30 -25.04
N VAL A 522 15.30 -20.56 -25.32
CA VAL A 522 16.24 -19.52 -25.75
C VAL A 522 15.90 -19.01 -27.16
N GLU A 523 15.44 -19.90 -28.04
CA GLU A 523 15.03 -19.56 -29.39
C GLU A 523 13.71 -18.77 -29.41
N ASP A 524 12.77 -19.11 -28.53
CA ASP A 524 11.49 -18.41 -28.38
C ASP A 524 11.66 -17.07 -27.65
N PHE A 525 12.57 -16.96 -26.68
CA PHE A 525 12.97 -15.66 -26.09
C PHE A 525 13.58 -14.72 -27.13
N LYS A 526 14.38 -15.26 -28.06
CA LYS A 526 14.98 -14.47 -29.15
C LYS A 526 13.97 -14.01 -30.20
N LYS A 527 12.74 -14.53 -30.17
CA LYS A 527 11.62 -14.10 -31.02
C LYS A 527 10.72 -13.04 -30.36
N LEU A 528 10.86 -12.80 -29.05
CA LEU A 528 10.13 -11.75 -28.34
C LEU A 528 10.63 -10.36 -28.74
N SER A 529 9.72 -9.39 -28.78
CA SER A 529 10.07 -8.00 -29.07
C SER A 529 10.62 -7.29 -27.83
N LEU A 530 11.52 -6.31 -28.01
CA LEU A 530 12.09 -5.52 -26.89
C LEU A 530 11.02 -4.71 -26.13
N GLU A 531 9.91 -4.39 -26.79
CA GLU A 531 8.72 -3.75 -26.19
C GLU A 531 8.11 -4.68 -25.12
N GLU A 532 7.91 -5.97 -25.42
CA GLU A 532 7.30 -7.02 -24.55
C GLU A 532 8.00 -7.29 -23.21
N ILE A 533 9.30 -7.02 -23.14
CA ILE A 533 10.07 -7.17 -21.90
C ILE A 533 9.91 -5.93 -21.01
N MET A 534 9.59 -4.78 -21.60
CA MET A 534 9.60 -3.48 -20.94
C MET A 534 8.24 -3.02 -20.41
N SER A 535 7.08 -3.37 -21.01
CA SER A 535 5.80 -3.02 -20.38
C SER A 535 5.49 -3.91 -19.17
N GLY A 536 5.99 -5.15 -19.12
CA GLY A 536 5.91 -6.00 -17.93
C GLY A 536 6.64 -5.41 -16.70
N LEU A 537 7.62 -4.53 -16.92
CA LEU A 537 8.33 -3.79 -15.87
C LEU A 537 7.64 -2.47 -15.49
N ALA A 538 6.78 -1.93 -16.36
CA ALA A 538 6.04 -0.67 -16.11
C ALA A 538 4.80 -0.86 -15.21
N SER A 539 4.32 -2.10 -15.03
CA SER A 539 3.11 -2.46 -14.28
C SER A 539 3.27 -2.57 -12.74
N SER A 540 4.36 -2.10 -12.14
CA SER A 540 4.73 -2.42 -10.75
C SER A 540 4.36 -1.34 -9.70
N GLY A 541 3.13 -0.79 -9.75
CA GLY A 541 2.64 0.27 -8.85
C GLY A 541 2.04 -0.21 -7.51
N LYS A 542 1.96 0.70 -6.53
CA LYS A 542 1.62 0.54 -5.09
C LYS A 542 0.27 -0.12 -4.74
N ASN A 543 -0.58 -0.46 -5.72
CA ASN A 543 -1.95 -0.96 -5.53
C ASN A 543 -2.24 -2.29 -6.26
N VAL A 544 -1.22 -3.02 -6.71
CA VAL A 544 -1.40 -4.29 -7.43
C VAL A 544 -1.46 -5.45 -6.43
N LYS A 545 -2.62 -6.07 -6.26
CA LYS A 545 -2.73 -7.39 -5.61
C LYS A 545 -2.27 -8.48 -6.59
N ASP A 546 -1.84 -9.62 -6.07
CA ASP A 546 -1.50 -10.80 -6.88
C ASP A 546 -2.69 -11.22 -7.78
N MET A 547 -2.47 -11.63 -9.03
CA MET A 547 -3.53 -11.91 -10.01
C MET A 547 -4.47 -13.05 -9.61
N ALA A 548 -3.97 -14.00 -8.81
CA ALA A 548 -4.79 -15.05 -8.19
C ALA A 548 -5.84 -14.49 -7.20
N SER A 549 -5.69 -13.24 -6.75
CA SER A 549 -6.58 -12.58 -5.79
C SER A 549 -7.77 -11.84 -6.43
N TYR A 550 -7.72 -11.46 -7.71
CA TYR A 550 -8.81 -10.74 -8.41
C TYR A 550 -9.87 -11.69 -9.01
N LYS A 551 -10.45 -12.55 -8.15
CA LYS A 551 -11.41 -13.60 -8.56
C LYS A 551 -12.60 -13.09 -9.39
N PHE A 552 -13.08 -11.87 -9.13
CA PHE A 552 -14.17 -11.26 -9.91
C PHE A 552 -13.68 -10.80 -11.29
N TRP A 553 -12.66 -9.94 -11.34
CA TRP A 553 -12.18 -9.34 -12.60
C TRP A 553 -11.65 -10.38 -13.59
N ALA A 554 -11.11 -11.51 -13.12
CA ALA A 554 -10.72 -12.63 -13.98
C ALA A 554 -11.86 -13.19 -14.86
N THR A 555 -13.12 -13.01 -14.43
CA THR A 555 -14.32 -13.44 -15.16
C THR A 555 -14.90 -12.38 -16.11
N GLN A 556 -14.41 -11.14 -16.02
CA GLN A 556 -14.93 -9.98 -16.75
C GLN A 556 -14.25 -9.83 -18.12
N PRO A 557 -14.90 -9.19 -19.11
CA PRO A 557 -14.33 -8.92 -20.43
C PRO A 557 -13.36 -7.73 -20.37
N VAL A 558 -12.25 -7.87 -19.65
CA VAL A 558 -11.19 -6.86 -19.50
C VAL A 558 -9.83 -7.50 -19.79
N PRO A 559 -8.81 -6.73 -20.19
CA PRO A 559 -7.48 -7.27 -20.46
C PRO A 559 -6.89 -7.94 -19.22
N ARG A 560 -6.24 -9.09 -19.40
CA ARG A 560 -5.56 -9.81 -18.32
C ARG A 560 -4.10 -9.35 -18.22
N LEU A 561 -3.55 -9.35 -17.01
CA LEU A 561 -2.11 -9.17 -16.80
C LEU A 561 -1.38 -10.39 -17.42
N GLY A 562 -0.66 -10.16 -18.53
CA GLY A 562 0.02 -11.20 -19.33
C GLY A 562 -0.45 -11.28 -20.79
N ASP A 563 -1.57 -10.65 -21.17
CA ASP A 563 -1.96 -10.57 -22.58
C ASP A 563 -0.90 -9.79 -23.40
N LYS A 564 -0.72 -10.13 -24.69
CA LYS A 564 0.26 -9.51 -25.59
C LYS A 564 0.24 -7.99 -25.45
N GLU A 565 1.41 -7.35 -25.41
CA GLU A 565 1.52 -5.90 -25.17
C GLU A 565 0.87 -5.04 -26.24
N LYS A 566 0.84 -5.56 -27.47
CA LYS A 566 0.21 -4.92 -28.61
C LYS A 566 -0.89 -5.81 -29.15
N VAL A 567 -2.09 -5.26 -29.19
CA VAL A 567 -3.23 -5.84 -29.88
C VAL A 567 -3.11 -5.44 -31.35
N GLU A 568 -3.06 -6.43 -32.24
CA GLU A 568 -2.96 -6.20 -33.71
C GLU A 568 -4.18 -5.43 -34.24
N LYS A 569 -5.35 -5.65 -33.63
CA LYS A 569 -6.60 -4.95 -33.94
C LYS A 569 -7.36 -4.64 -32.65
N GLU A 570 -7.53 -3.35 -32.36
CA GLU A 570 -8.35 -2.90 -31.24
C GLU A 570 -9.84 -3.18 -31.51
N GLY A 571 -10.59 -3.50 -30.47
CA GLY A 571 -11.99 -3.89 -30.61
C GLY A 571 -12.59 -4.56 -29.36
N PRO A 572 -13.87 -4.96 -29.41
CA PRO A 572 -14.56 -5.56 -28.28
C PRO A 572 -14.00 -6.95 -27.94
N PHE A 573 -13.99 -7.30 -26.64
CA PHE A 573 -13.60 -8.65 -26.19
C PHE A 573 -14.68 -9.70 -26.49
N LYS A 574 -15.94 -9.29 -26.36
CA LYS A 574 -17.11 -10.14 -26.59
C LYS A 574 -18.13 -9.36 -27.40
N GLU A 575 -18.59 -9.99 -28.47
CA GLU A 575 -19.85 -9.62 -29.10
C GLU A 575 -20.99 -10.12 -28.22
N ILE A 576 -21.94 -9.24 -27.91
CA ILE A 576 -23.03 -9.52 -26.99
C ILE A 576 -24.33 -9.52 -27.79
N ASP A 577 -25.02 -10.65 -27.78
CA ASP A 577 -26.37 -10.77 -28.30
C ASP A 577 -27.37 -10.28 -27.24
N VAL A 578 -28.09 -9.19 -27.53
CA VAL A 578 -29.07 -8.54 -26.63
C VAL A 578 -30.20 -9.48 -26.23
N ASP A 579 -30.56 -10.42 -27.11
CA ASP A 579 -31.64 -11.37 -26.86
C ASP A 579 -31.25 -12.42 -25.82
N GLN A 580 -29.96 -12.72 -25.70
CA GLN A 580 -29.40 -13.64 -24.71
C GLN A 580 -29.09 -12.95 -23.36
N VAL A 581 -29.17 -11.61 -23.29
CA VAL A 581 -28.97 -10.88 -22.03
C VAL A 581 -30.13 -11.16 -21.08
N ARG A 582 -29.80 -11.55 -19.85
CA ARG A 582 -30.76 -11.80 -18.78
C ARG A 582 -31.73 -10.61 -18.60
N LYS A 583 -33.03 -10.85 -18.78
CA LYS A 583 -34.07 -9.81 -18.64
C LYS A 583 -34.38 -9.48 -17.18
N GLU A 584 -34.32 -10.47 -16.30
CA GLU A 584 -34.50 -10.28 -14.86
C GLU A 584 -33.24 -9.76 -14.16
N PRO A 585 -33.37 -8.98 -13.06
CA PRO A 585 -32.24 -8.57 -12.24
C PRO A 585 -31.45 -9.75 -11.67
N TYR A 586 -30.18 -9.54 -11.36
CA TYR A 586 -29.40 -10.55 -10.62
C TYR A 586 -29.99 -10.77 -9.21
N PRO A 587 -29.98 -12.02 -8.69
CA PRO A 587 -30.50 -12.31 -7.37
C PRO A 587 -29.69 -11.58 -6.29
N MET A 588 -30.39 -11.08 -5.29
CA MET A 588 -29.80 -10.40 -4.14
C MET A 588 -29.84 -11.28 -2.90
N ALA A 589 -28.95 -11.01 -1.94
CA ALA A 589 -29.03 -11.63 -0.63
C ALA A 589 -30.34 -11.24 0.08
N GLU A 590 -30.87 -12.17 0.88
CA GLU A 590 -32.05 -11.94 1.71
C GLU A 590 -31.87 -10.69 2.60
N GLY A 591 -32.93 -9.89 2.73
CA GLY A 591 -32.91 -8.61 3.45
C GLY A 591 -32.46 -7.40 2.63
N PHE A 592 -32.14 -7.57 1.33
CA PHE A 592 -31.82 -6.48 0.43
C PHE A 592 -32.64 -6.55 -0.88
N GLU A 593 -32.89 -5.39 -1.46
CA GLU A 593 -33.61 -5.26 -2.73
C GLU A 593 -32.96 -4.24 -3.68
N TRP A 594 -33.12 -4.49 -4.98
CA TRP A 594 -32.76 -3.52 -6.00
C TRP A 594 -33.74 -2.35 -5.98
N VAL A 595 -33.21 -1.13 -6.10
CA VAL A 595 -33.99 0.07 -6.38
C VAL A 595 -33.38 0.79 -7.57
N THR A 596 -34.23 1.39 -8.40
CA THR A 596 -33.81 2.30 -9.46
C THR A 596 -34.02 3.72 -8.96
N MET A 597 -32.93 4.48 -8.82
CA MET A 597 -32.96 5.79 -8.21
C MET A 597 -33.31 6.88 -9.24
N ASP A 598 -34.22 7.78 -8.89
CA ASP A 598 -34.63 8.92 -9.69
C ASP A 598 -33.90 10.20 -9.26
N MET A 599 -32.94 10.65 -10.05
CA MET A 599 -32.20 11.89 -9.74
C MET A 599 -33.01 13.16 -10.01
N THR A 600 -34.22 13.05 -10.57
CA THR A 600 -35.18 14.16 -10.66
C THR A 600 -36.05 14.31 -9.41
N SER A 601 -36.10 13.28 -8.55
CA SER A 601 -36.78 13.33 -7.25
C SER A 601 -35.83 13.88 -6.19
N GLU A 602 -36.25 14.95 -5.51
CA GLU A 602 -35.45 15.59 -4.45
C GLU A 602 -35.14 14.65 -3.28
N ASP A 603 -36.09 13.78 -2.92
CA ASP A 603 -35.93 12.85 -1.81
C ASP A 603 -34.91 11.75 -2.15
N GLU A 604 -35.01 11.18 -3.36
CA GLU A 604 -34.09 10.13 -3.80
C GLU A 604 -32.68 10.67 -4.09
N LEU A 605 -32.58 11.88 -4.62
CA LEU A 605 -31.31 12.59 -4.78
C LEU A 605 -30.66 12.87 -3.41
N LYS A 606 -31.46 13.26 -2.41
CA LYS A 606 -31.00 13.45 -1.04
C LYS A 606 -30.48 12.13 -0.43
N GLU A 607 -31.16 11.01 -0.66
CA GLU A 607 -30.67 9.69 -0.21
C GLU A 607 -29.30 9.33 -0.82
N VAL A 608 -29.11 9.57 -2.13
CA VAL A 608 -27.82 9.33 -2.80
C VAL A 608 -26.73 10.27 -2.28
N PHE A 609 -27.06 11.55 -2.09
CA PHE A 609 -26.19 12.54 -1.48
C PHE A 609 -25.71 12.08 -0.09
N GLU A 610 -26.62 11.69 0.80
CA GLU A 610 -26.30 11.27 2.16
C GLU A 610 -25.44 9.99 2.18
N LEU A 611 -25.71 9.04 1.28
CA LEU A 611 -24.91 7.82 1.16
C LEU A 611 -23.49 8.13 0.70
N LEU A 612 -23.32 8.97 -0.32
CA LEU A 612 -22.02 9.38 -0.82
C LEU A 612 -21.26 10.16 0.26
N TYR A 613 -21.91 11.15 0.87
CA TYR A 613 -21.31 11.94 1.94
C TYR A 613 -20.84 11.04 3.10
N GLY A 614 -21.67 10.12 3.60
CA GLY A 614 -21.30 9.29 4.75
C GLY A 614 -20.26 8.19 4.46
N HIS A 615 -20.16 7.73 3.20
CA HIS A 615 -19.53 6.44 2.90
C HIS A 615 -18.72 6.37 1.61
N TYR A 616 -18.48 7.48 0.93
CA TYR A 616 -17.65 7.51 -0.27
C TYR A 616 -16.15 7.67 0.05
N VAL A 617 -15.39 8.26 -0.86
CA VAL A 617 -13.93 8.41 -0.76
C VAL A 617 -13.58 9.40 0.36
N GLU A 618 -12.75 8.91 1.28
CA GLU A 618 -12.07 9.68 2.32
C GLU A 618 -10.57 9.60 2.02
N ASP A 619 -9.82 10.62 2.41
CA ASP A 619 -8.37 10.54 2.40
C ASP A 619 -7.87 9.52 3.43
N ASP A 620 -6.63 9.04 3.27
CA ASP A 620 -6.06 7.95 4.07
C ASP A 620 -5.96 8.30 5.58
N GLU A 621 -6.01 9.59 5.91
CA GLU A 621 -5.96 10.14 7.27
C GLU A 621 -7.35 10.57 7.80
N ALA A 622 -8.41 10.41 6.99
CA ALA A 622 -9.78 10.81 7.28
C ALA A 622 -9.93 12.28 7.73
N MET A 623 -9.10 13.18 7.19
CA MET A 623 -9.18 14.63 7.42
C MET A 623 -10.18 15.30 6.47
N PHE A 624 -10.37 14.72 5.27
CA PHE A 624 -11.19 15.28 4.19
C PHE A 624 -12.15 14.25 3.62
N ARG A 625 -13.35 14.72 3.33
CA ARG A 625 -14.41 13.92 2.72
C ARG A 625 -15.02 14.68 1.54
N PHE A 626 -15.12 14.05 0.38
CA PHE A 626 -15.78 14.70 -0.75
C PHE A 626 -17.24 15.02 -0.43
N ASN A 627 -17.60 16.27 -0.71
CA ASN A 627 -18.96 16.79 -0.59
C ASN A 627 -19.51 17.01 -2.00
N TYR A 628 -19.99 15.92 -2.62
CA TYR A 628 -20.73 15.99 -3.87
C TYR A 628 -22.07 16.63 -3.62
N SER A 629 -22.22 17.92 -3.90
CA SER A 629 -23.48 18.59 -3.66
C SER A 629 -24.62 18.05 -4.55
N LYS A 630 -25.87 18.34 -4.15
CA LYS A 630 -27.04 17.96 -4.95
C LYS A 630 -27.00 18.54 -6.36
N SER A 631 -26.56 19.80 -6.50
CA SER A 631 -26.41 20.45 -7.81
C SER A 631 -25.33 19.76 -8.65
N PHE A 632 -24.21 19.36 -8.04
CA PHE A 632 -23.19 18.56 -8.72
C PHE A 632 -23.72 17.21 -9.18
N LEU A 633 -24.43 16.49 -8.31
CA LEU A 633 -25.01 15.18 -8.65
C LEU A 633 -26.05 15.28 -9.76
N LYS A 634 -26.92 16.31 -9.75
CA LYS A 634 -27.83 16.58 -10.86
C LYS A 634 -27.08 16.83 -12.16
N TRP A 635 -26.08 17.71 -12.12
CA TRP A 635 -25.24 18.01 -13.27
C TRP A 635 -24.47 16.78 -13.79
N ALA A 636 -23.97 15.91 -12.92
CA ALA A 636 -23.22 14.73 -13.33
C ALA A 636 -24.12 13.58 -13.83
N LEU A 637 -25.29 13.38 -13.22
CA LEU A 637 -26.13 12.19 -13.44
C LEU A 637 -27.29 12.39 -14.41
N LEU A 638 -27.62 13.63 -14.78
CA LEU A 638 -28.72 13.97 -15.69
C LEU A 638 -28.21 14.46 -17.06
N SER A 639 -27.04 13.96 -17.49
CA SER A 639 -26.45 14.25 -18.80
C SER A 639 -27.40 13.92 -19.96
N PRO A 640 -27.30 14.57 -21.13
CA PRO A 640 -28.15 14.24 -22.28
C PRO A 640 -28.17 12.73 -22.58
N GLY A 641 -29.37 12.16 -22.71
CA GLY A 641 -29.57 10.74 -22.96
C GLY A 641 -29.51 9.82 -21.72
N TRP A 642 -29.33 10.37 -20.52
CA TRP A 642 -29.33 9.58 -19.27
C TRP A 642 -30.56 8.67 -19.17
N GLN A 643 -30.37 7.52 -18.53
CA GLN A 643 -31.43 6.54 -18.32
C GLN A 643 -31.60 6.36 -16.82
N LYS A 644 -32.83 6.52 -16.33
CA LYS A 644 -33.15 6.30 -14.91
C LYS A 644 -32.74 4.90 -14.47
N GLU A 645 -32.88 3.90 -15.33
CA GLU A 645 -32.50 2.51 -15.05
C GLU A 645 -31.01 2.34 -14.77
N TRP A 646 -30.15 3.27 -15.18
CA TRP A 646 -28.70 3.19 -14.98
C TRP A 646 -28.24 3.79 -13.64
N HIS A 647 -29.17 4.35 -12.86
CA HIS A 647 -28.94 4.79 -11.48
C HIS A 647 -29.39 3.68 -10.54
N VAL A 648 -28.47 2.77 -10.23
CA VAL A 648 -28.77 1.51 -9.53
C VAL A 648 -28.44 1.65 -8.04
N GLY A 649 -29.48 1.54 -7.21
CA GLY A 649 -29.36 1.51 -5.76
C GLY A 649 -29.66 0.14 -5.16
N VAL A 650 -29.24 -0.04 -3.92
CA VAL A 650 -29.63 -1.18 -3.08
C VAL A 650 -30.20 -0.65 -1.77
N ARG A 651 -31.41 -1.08 -1.42
CA ARG A 651 -32.03 -0.78 -0.12
C ARG A 651 -32.05 -2.02 0.76
N ALA A 652 -31.92 -1.81 2.06
CA ALA A 652 -32.26 -2.85 3.04
C ALA A 652 -33.79 -2.97 3.12
N THR A 653 -34.33 -4.18 3.00
CA THR A 653 -35.78 -4.42 2.87
C THR A 653 -36.55 -3.97 4.11
N GLU A 654 -36.01 -4.21 5.31
CA GLU A 654 -36.69 -3.87 6.58
C GLU A 654 -36.65 -2.38 6.91
N SER A 655 -35.49 -1.73 6.75
CA SER A 655 -35.31 -0.31 7.11
C SER A 655 -35.59 0.66 5.97
N ARG A 656 -35.72 0.15 4.73
CA ARG A 656 -35.85 0.93 3.48
C ARG A 656 -34.67 1.88 3.18
N LYS A 657 -33.60 1.84 3.99
CA LYS A 657 -32.42 2.70 3.86
C LYS A 657 -31.57 2.31 2.65
N LEU A 658 -31.12 3.29 1.89
CA LEU A 658 -30.15 3.11 0.80
C LEU A 658 -28.77 2.75 1.38
N VAL A 659 -28.18 1.65 0.91
CA VAL A 659 -26.92 1.09 1.45
C VAL A 659 -25.82 0.91 0.40
N ALA A 660 -26.16 0.96 -0.89
CA ALA A 660 -25.19 1.00 -1.98
C ALA A 660 -25.76 1.70 -3.20
N PHE A 661 -24.89 2.26 -4.03
CA PHE A 661 -25.25 2.94 -5.26
C PHE A 661 -24.15 2.80 -6.31
N ILE A 662 -24.52 2.72 -7.58
CA ILE A 662 -23.65 2.78 -8.75
C ILE A 662 -24.43 3.46 -9.87
N SER A 663 -23.76 4.31 -10.65
CA SER A 663 -24.40 5.01 -11.77
C SER A 663 -23.66 4.78 -13.08
N ALA A 664 -24.40 4.93 -14.18
CA ALA A 664 -23.80 5.06 -15.49
C ALA A 664 -24.56 6.12 -16.33
N ILE A 665 -23.84 6.81 -17.20
CA ILE A 665 -24.40 7.76 -18.17
C ILE A 665 -23.95 7.40 -19.60
N PRO A 666 -24.72 7.73 -20.64
CA PRO A 666 -24.29 7.48 -22.01
C PRO A 666 -23.08 8.35 -22.34
N PHE A 667 -22.12 7.78 -23.05
CA PHE A 667 -20.88 8.47 -23.36
C PHE A 667 -20.31 8.00 -24.70
N LYS A 668 -20.17 8.91 -25.65
CA LYS A 668 -19.54 8.60 -26.93
C LYS A 668 -18.03 8.82 -26.82
N LEU A 669 -17.28 7.73 -26.86
CA LEU A 669 -15.84 7.73 -26.68
C LEU A 669 -15.12 7.33 -27.96
N ARG A 670 -14.26 8.21 -28.48
CA ARG A 670 -13.32 7.85 -29.54
C ARG A 670 -12.05 7.28 -28.92
N VAL A 671 -11.67 6.08 -29.34
CA VAL A 671 -10.38 5.43 -29.05
C VAL A 671 -9.68 5.21 -30.39
N ARG A 672 -8.71 6.07 -30.68
CA ARG A 672 -7.97 6.17 -31.94
C ARG A 672 -8.93 6.36 -33.12
N GLU A 673 -9.08 5.34 -33.95
CA GLU A 673 -9.95 5.32 -35.14
C GLU A 673 -11.37 4.83 -34.83
N ASN A 674 -11.59 4.20 -33.67
CA ASN A 674 -12.86 3.58 -33.33
C ASN A 674 -13.69 4.50 -32.43
N VAL A 675 -14.96 4.68 -32.78
CA VAL A 675 -15.92 5.43 -31.98
C VAL A 675 -16.84 4.44 -31.26
N LEU A 676 -16.85 4.51 -29.93
CA LEU A 676 -17.58 3.61 -29.05
C LEU A 676 -18.81 4.34 -28.50
N ASN A 677 -19.98 3.75 -28.69
CA ASN A 677 -21.17 4.10 -27.91
C ASN A 677 -21.06 3.37 -26.58
N ALA A 678 -20.42 4.01 -25.60
CA ALA A 678 -20.10 3.44 -24.30
C ALA A 678 -20.99 4.03 -23.21
N SER A 679 -20.83 3.52 -21.99
CA SER A 679 -21.29 4.18 -20.78
C SER A 679 -20.12 4.67 -19.93
N GLU A 680 -20.25 5.83 -19.32
CA GLU A 680 -19.32 6.28 -18.28
C GLU A 680 -19.87 5.83 -16.92
N VAL A 681 -19.10 5.00 -16.21
CA VAL A 681 -19.50 4.46 -14.90
C VAL A 681 -18.80 5.23 -13.79
N ASN A 682 -19.58 5.82 -12.87
CA ASN A 682 -19.06 6.60 -11.75
C ASN A 682 -19.94 6.41 -10.48
N PHE A 683 -19.52 7.02 -9.36
CA PHE A 683 -20.25 7.05 -8.08
C PHE A 683 -20.55 5.68 -7.44
N LEU A 684 -19.69 4.68 -7.68
CA LEU A 684 -19.78 3.38 -6.98
C LEU A 684 -19.50 3.55 -5.48
N VAL A 685 -20.53 3.38 -4.65
CA VAL A 685 -20.45 3.50 -3.20
C VAL A 685 -21.12 2.32 -2.49
N ILE A 686 -20.51 1.88 -1.39
CA ILE A 686 -21.08 0.90 -0.47
C ILE A 686 -20.93 1.45 0.94
N HIS A 687 -22.02 1.39 1.69
CA HIS A 687 -22.05 1.74 3.11
C HIS A 687 -20.93 1.03 3.87
N LYS A 688 -20.18 1.77 4.70
CA LYS A 688 -18.93 1.28 5.34
C LYS A 688 -19.07 -0.08 6.03
N LYS A 689 -20.16 -0.29 6.77
CA LYS A 689 -20.46 -1.56 7.49
C LYS A 689 -20.68 -2.79 6.57
N LEU A 690 -21.00 -2.58 5.28
CA LEU A 690 -21.21 -3.66 4.30
C LEU A 690 -20.00 -3.88 3.38
N ARG A 691 -18.90 -3.13 3.60
CA ARG A 691 -17.64 -3.36 2.87
C ARG A 691 -17.09 -4.76 3.18
N SER A 692 -16.32 -5.32 2.26
CA SER A 692 -15.80 -6.70 2.31
C SER A 692 -16.82 -7.85 2.22
N LYS A 693 -18.13 -7.56 2.06
CA LYS A 693 -19.19 -8.57 1.85
C LYS A 693 -19.44 -8.95 0.38
N ARG A 694 -18.54 -8.55 -0.53
CA ARG A 694 -18.61 -8.82 -1.99
C ARG A 694 -19.89 -8.31 -2.68
N LEU A 695 -20.45 -7.19 -2.23
CA LEU A 695 -21.58 -6.53 -2.88
C LEU A 695 -21.18 -5.79 -4.18
N THR A 696 -19.94 -5.27 -4.27
CA THR A 696 -19.42 -4.58 -5.48
C THR A 696 -19.53 -5.42 -6.76
N PRO A 697 -19.05 -6.69 -6.80
CA PRO A 697 -19.28 -7.56 -7.95
C PRO A 697 -20.73 -7.67 -8.43
N VAL A 698 -21.68 -7.68 -7.49
CA VAL A 698 -23.11 -7.83 -7.80
C VAL A 698 -23.66 -6.55 -8.43
N LEU A 699 -23.28 -5.38 -7.89
CA LEU A 699 -23.59 -4.07 -8.46
C LEU A 699 -23.04 -3.91 -9.88
N ILE A 700 -21.77 -4.25 -10.10
CA ILE A 700 -21.14 -4.17 -11.43
C ILE A 700 -21.86 -5.08 -12.43
N LYS A 701 -22.21 -6.32 -12.04
CA LYS A 701 -22.97 -7.22 -12.91
C LYS A 701 -24.36 -6.69 -13.26
N GLU A 702 -25.05 -6.07 -12.29
CA GLU A 702 -26.39 -5.52 -12.52
C GLU A 702 -26.35 -4.29 -13.42
N ILE A 703 -25.46 -3.31 -13.19
CA ILE A 703 -25.35 -2.15 -14.09
C ILE A 703 -24.96 -2.58 -15.51
N THR A 704 -24.03 -3.55 -15.63
CA THR A 704 -23.62 -4.12 -16.93
C THR A 704 -24.82 -4.72 -17.66
N ARG A 705 -25.64 -5.51 -16.95
CA ARG A 705 -26.87 -6.10 -17.52
C ARG A 705 -27.83 -5.02 -18.02
N ARG A 706 -28.03 -3.94 -17.24
CA ARG A 706 -28.93 -2.83 -17.61
C ARG A 706 -28.41 -2.04 -18.82
N CYS A 707 -27.10 -1.81 -18.93
CA CYS A 707 -26.51 -1.21 -20.13
C CYS A 707 -26.66 -2.14 -21.35
N TYR A 708 -26.42 -3.45 -21.20
CA TYR A 708 -26.52 -4.42 -22.29
C TYR A 708 -27.95 -4.53 -22.83
N LEU A 709 -28.98 -4.45 -21.97
CA LEU A 709 -30.38 -4.40 -22.40
C LEU A 709 -30.72 -3.19 -23.27
N LYS A 710 -29.93 -2.12 -23.18
CA LYS A 710 -30.07 -0.90 -23.99
C LYS A 710 -29.07 -0.87 -25.15
N SER A 711 -28.46 -2.01 -25.48
CA SER A 711 -27.48 -2.17 -26.56
C SER A 711 -26.20 -1.32 -26.38
N VAL A 712 -25.80 -1.05 -25.13
CA VAL A 712 -24.54 -0.39 -24.79
C VAL A 712 -23.62 -1.40 -24.14
N PHE A 713 -22.55 -1.79 -24.84
CA PHE A 713 -21.74 -2.96 -24.49
C PHE A 713 -20.35 -2.66 -23.94
N GLN A 714 -19.89 -1.41 -24.08
CA GLN A 714 -18.61 -0.93 -23.59
C GLN A 714 -18.82 0.12 -22.51
N ALA A 715 -17.84 0.26 -21.63
CA ALA A 715 -17.85 1.33 -20.63
C ALA A 715 -16.46 1.90 -20.39
N ILE A 716 -16.39 3.17 -20.00
CA ILE A 716 -15.19 3.80 -19.45
C ILE A 716 -15.39 4.01 -17.95
N TYR A 717 -14.34 3.75 -17.17
CA TYR A 717 -14.34 4.02 -15.75
C TYR A 717 -12.92 4.33 -15.27
N THR A 718 -12.82 5.04 -14.15
CA THR A 718 -11.55 5.35 -13.50
C THR A 718 -11.52 4.86 -12.07
N ALA A 719 -10.33 4.56 -11.58
CA ALA A 719 -10.11 4.22 -10.17
C ALA A 719 -8.73 4.71 -9.71
N GLY A 720 -8.63 5.11 -8.44
CA GLY A 720 -7.34 5.38 -7.78
C GLY A 720 -6.58 4.11 -7.37
N VAL A 721 -7.27 2.97 -7.33
CA VAL A 721 -6.66 1.64 -7.15
C VAL A 721 -6.33 1.00 -8.51
N VAL A 722 -5.27 0.19 -8.54
CA VAL A 722 -4.89 -0.53 -9.76
C VAL A 722 -5.74 -1.79 -9.91
N LEU A 723 -6.39 -1.91 -11.07
CA LEU A 723 -7.16 -3.07 -11.52
C LEU A 723 -6.51 -3.67 -12.79
N PRO A 724 -6.69 -4.97 -13.08
CA PRO A 724 -6.18 -5.56 -14.32
C PRO A 724 -7.00 -5.12 -15.55
N LYS A 725 -6.44 -4.57 -16.64
CA LYS A 725 -5.18 -3.81 -16.80
C LYS A 725 -5.57 -2.38 -17.21
N PRO A 726 -4.97 -1.31 -16.66
CA PRO A 726 -5.32 0.06 -17.05
C PRO A 726 -4.85 0.35 -18.48
N ILE A 727 -5.67 1.08 -19.24
CA ILE A 727 -5.28 1.58 -20.57
C ILE A 727 -4.35 2.78 -20.47
N SER A 728 -4.52 3.60 -19.44
CA SER A 728 -3.68 4.76 -19.16
C SER A 728 -3.66 5.08 -17.67
N THR A 729 -2.64 5.84 -17.25
CA THR A 729 -2.49 6.30 -15.86
C THR A 729 -2.05 7.76 -15.88
N CYS A 730 -2.84 8.61 -15.24
CA CYS A 730 -2.56 10.03 -15.05
C CYS A 730 -2.25 10.31 -13.58
N ARG A 731 -1.58 11.42 -13.29
CA ARG A 731 -1.24 11.86 -11.93
C ARG A 731 -1.94 13.16 -11.57
N TYR A 732 -2.44 13.27 -10.34
CA TYR A 732 -3.02 14.51 -9.82
C TYR A 732 -1.95 15.56 -9.49
N PHE A 733 -2.30 16.81 -9.72
CA PHE A 733 -1.49 17.98 -9.45
C PHE A 733 -2.37 19.06 -8.80
N HIS A 734 -1.79 19.78 -7.84
CA HIS A 734 -2.50 20.76 -7.02
C HIS A 734 -1.81 22.12 -7.08
N ARG A 735 -2.58 23.18 -7.27
CA ARG A 735 -2.13 24.56 -7.26
C ARG A 735 -2.87 25.34 -6.16
N SER A 736 -2.15 25.69 -5.10
CA SER A 736 -2.72 26.40 -3.94
C SER A 736 -3.18 27.81 -4.30
N LEU A 737 -4.46 28.15 -4.16
CA LEU A 737 -4.98 29.50 -4.36
C LEU A 737 -5.02 30.28 -3.04
N ASP A 738 -5.39 29.60 -1.95
CA ASP A 738 -5.28 30.04 -0.56
C ASP A 738 -4.38 29.08 0.21
N TRP A 739 -3.06 29.29 0.11
CA TRP A 739 -2.10 28.41 0.75
C TRP A 739 -2.22 28.41 2.28
N GLN A 740 -2.62 29.53 2.88
CA GLN A 740 -2.70 29.63 4.34
C GLN A 740 -3.82 28.73 4.86
N LYS A 741 -5.03 28.86 4.31
CA LYS A 741 -6.14 27.97 4.64
C LYS A 741 -5.78 26.50 4.40
N LEU A 742 -5.14 26.16 3.28
CA LEU A 742 -4.75 24.78 2.98
C LEU A 742 -3.68 24.23 3.94
N ASN A 743 -2.78 25.08 4.44
CA ASN A 743 -1.80 24.66 5.44
C ASN A 743 -2.46 24.47 6.81
N ASP A 744 -3.37 25.36 7.20
CA ASP A 744 -4.05 25.33 8.50
C ASP A 744 -4.89 24.04 8.66
N VAL A 745 -5.58 23.63 7.60
CA VAL A 745 -6.38 22.38 7.59
C VAL A 745 -5.56 21.12 7.30
N GLY A 746 -4.23 21.20 7.16
CA GLY A 746 -3.36 20.05 6.91
C GLY A 746 -3.30 19.55 5.45
N PHE A 747 -3.99 20.20 4.50
CA PHE A 747 -3.97 19.81 3.08
C PHE A 747 -2.61 20.08 2.40
N SER A 748 -1.90 21.14 2.81
CA SER A 748 -0.62 21.53 2.21
C SER A 748 0.44 21.75 3.28
N PRO A 749 1.37 20.79 3.49
CA PRO A 749 2.39 20.92 4.53
C PRO A 749 3.40 22.04 4.23
N LEU A 750 3.88 22.73 5.26
CA LEU A 750 4.96 23.71 5.15
C LEU A 750 6.30 23.02 4.80
N PRO A 751 6.94 23.35 3.66
CA PRO A 751 8.23 22.76 3.31
C PRO A 751 9.33 23.13 4.31
N LYS A 752 10.20 22.16 4.64
CA LYS A 752 11.34 22.37 5.56
C LYS A 752 12.20 23.57 5.13
N GLY A 753 12.42 24.52 6.04
CA GLY A 753 13.19 25.74 5.78
C GLY A 753 12.44 26.85 5.05
N SER A 754 11.15 26.68 4.76
CA SER A 754 10.27 27.74 4.27
C SER A 754 9.54 28.44 5.43
N LYS A 755 9.07 29.67 5.18
CA LYS A 755 8.14 30.39 6.06
C LYS A 755 6.74 30.48 5.43
N PRO A 756 5.64 30.55 6.21
CA PRO A 756 4.29 30.73 5.69
C PRO A 756 4.16 31.92 4.73
N GLN A 757 4.74 33.08 5.08
CA GLN A 757 4.67 34.29 4.23
C GLN A 757 5.34 34.08 2.87
N TYR A 758 6.39 33.23 2.80
CA TYR A 758 7.02 32.90 1.53
C TYR A 758 6.09 32.06 0.65
N GLN A 759 5.36 31.10 1.22
CA GLN A 759 4.43 30.28 0.43
C GLN A 759 3.24 31.10 -0.07
N VAL A 760 2.69 31.99 0.76
CA VAL A 760 1.65 32.94 0.34
C VAL A 760 2.13 33.80 -0.84
N ARG A 761 3.35 34.37 -0.75
CA ARG A 761 3.96 35.15 -1.84
C ARG A 761 4.25 34.29 -3.09
N LYS A 762 4.75 33.07 -2.91
CA LYS A 762 5.05 32.12 -4.00
C LYS A 762 3.82 31.88 -4.85
N TYR A 763 2.65 31.74 -4.22
CA TYR A 763 1.41 31.39 -4.88
C TYR A 763 0.52 32.59 -5.23
N GLN A 764 0.96 33.81 -4.92
CA GLN A 764 0.27 35.05 -5.26
C GLN A 764 -0.05 35.11 -6.77
N LEU A 765 -1.24 35.62 -7.06
CA LEU A 765 -1.78 35.81 -8.40
C LEU A 765 -2.18 37.28 -8.58
N PRO A 766 -2.15 37.81 -9.81
CA PRO A 766 -2.73 39.11 -10.14
C PRO A 766 -4.23 39.19 -9.83
N GLU A 767 -4.77 40.40 -9.71
CA GLU A 767 -6.21 40.62 -9.48
C GLU A 767 -7.04 40.57 -10.77
N GLN A 768 -6.42 40.92 -11.90
CA GLN A 768 -7.06 41.01 -13.21
C GLN A 768 -6.44 40.01 -14.19
N THR A 769 -7.28 39.45 -15.05
CA THR A 769 -6.88 38.56 -16.14
C THR A 769 -6.16 39.34 -17.23
N ALA A 770 -5.20 38.72 -17.90
CA ALA A 770 -4.34 39.37 -18.89
C ALA A 770 -4.80 39.13 -20.35
N THR A 771 -5.52 38.05 -20.63
CA THR A 771 -5.94 37.71 -22.00
C THR A 771 -7.04 38.65 -22.49
N LYS A 772 -6.75 39.38 -23.56
CA LYS A 772 -7.73 40.26 -24.23
C LYS A 772 -8.85 39.43 -24.86
N GLY A 773 -10.09 39.90 -24.74
CA GLY A 773 -11.27 39.22 -25.29
C GLY A 773 -11.78 38.06 -24.42
N LEU A 774 -11.15 37.80 -23.27
CA LEU A 774 -11.61 36.80 -22.31
C LEU A 774 -12.94 37.21 -21.69
N ARG A 775 -13.96 36.36 -21.82
CA ARG A 775 -15.29 36.53 -21.20
C ARG A 775 -15.93 35.18 -20.87
N PRO A 776 -16.97 35.14 -20.00
CA PRO A 776 -17.76 33.93 -19.80
C PRO A 776 -18.37 33.41 -21.11
N MET A 777 -18.50 32.09 -21.22
CA MET A 777 -19.18 31.43 -22.34
C MET A 777 -20.69 31.72 -22.29
N GLU A 778 -21.28 32.02 -23.45
CA GLU A 778 -22.70 32.30 -23.64
C GLU A 778 -23.34 31.25 -24.56
N PRO A 779 -24.68 31.08 -24.54
CA PRO A 779 -25.37 30.12 -25.41
C PRO A 779 -25.08 30.28 -26.91
N LYS A 780 -24.81 31.50 -27.37
CA LYS A 780 -24.45 31.79 -28.77
C LYS A 780 -23.10 31.19 -29.18
N ASP A 781 -22.22 30.89 -28.22
CA ASP A 781 -20.86 30.40 -28.48
C ASP A 781 -20.81 28.87 -28.62
N VAL A 782 -21.90 28.15 -28.32
CA VAL A 782 -21.93 26.68 -28.25
C VAL A 782 -21.43 26.05 -29.56
N ASP A 783 -21.88 26.54 -30.72
CA ASP A 783 -21.47 25.98 -32.01
C ASP A 783 -19.97 26.22 -32.29
N ALA A 784 -19.45 27.40 -31.93
CA ALA A 784 -18.05 27.73 -32.12
C ALA A 784 -17.13 26.96 -31.16
N VAL A 785 -17.55 26.77 -29.91
CA VAL A 785 -16.84 25.96 -28.91
C VAL A 785 -16.87 24.48 -29.30
N LEU A 786 -18.01 23.96 -29.77
CA LEU A 786 -18.12 22.58 -30.26
C LEU A 786 -17.14 22.32 -31.41
N ASP A 787 -17.08 23.20 -32.41
CA ASP A 787 -16.14 23.08 -33.52
C ASP A 787 -14.67 23.10 -33.03
N LEU A 788 -14.31 24.11 -32.24
CA LEU A 788 -12.95 24.27 -31.72
C LEU A 788 -12.53 23.08 -30.84
N LEU A 789 -13.39 22.67 -29.91
CA LEU A 789 -13.13 21.57 -29.00
C LEU A 789 -13.03 20.25 -29.75
N SER A 790 -13.91 19.99 -30.73
CA SER A 790 -13.85 18.76 -31.54
C SER A 790 -12.54 18.65 -32.31
N ARG A 791 -12.13 19.74 -32.99
CA ARG A 791 -10.84 19.79 -33.69
C ARG A 791 -9.66 19.60 -32.74
N TYR A 792 -9.71 20.21 -31.56
CA TYR A 792 -8.64 20.07 -30.56
C TYR A 792 -8.59 18.66 -29.97
N MET A 793 -9.75 18.06 -29.65
CA MET A 793 -9.90 16.71 -29.11
C MET A 793 -9.42 15.64 -30.09
N ALA A 794 -9.55 15.87 -31.40
CA ALA A 794 -9.08 14.94 -32.45
C ALA A 794 -7.58 14.63 -32.36
N ARG A 795 -6.78 15.48 -31.69
CA ARG A 795 -5.33 15.28 -31.49
C ARG A 795 -4.99 14.18 -30.49
N PHE A 796 -5.93 13.81 -29.60
CA PHE A 796 -5.68 12.83 -28.54
C PHE A 796 -6.08 11.42 -28.97
N ASP A 797 -5.43 10.41 -28.40
CA ASP A 797 -5.70 9.01 -28.70
C ASP A 797 -7.07 8.56 -28.15
N MET A 798 -7.48 9.06 -26.99
CA MET A 798 -8.77 8.74 -26.38
C MET A 798 -9.47 10.02 -25.95
N ALA A 799 -10.62 10.34 -26.56
CA ALA A 799 -11.33 11.59 -26.33
C ALA A 799 -12.85 11.44 -26.51
N PRO A 800 -13.67 12.28 -25.86
CA PRO A 800 -15.10 12.32 -26.11
C PRO A 800 -15.43 12.86 -27.51
N GLU A 801 -16.54 12.41 -28.09
CA GLU A 801 -17.20 13.06 -29.22
C GLU A 801 -18.48 13.73 -28.74
N PHE A 802 -18.39 15.05 -28.53
CA PHE A 802 -19.52 15.81 -28.02
C PHE A 802 -20.58 16.11 -29.07
N THR A 803 -21.84 16.09 -28.67
CA THR A 803 -22.93 16.74 -29.42
C THR A 803 -23.12 18.19 -28.97
N LYS A 804 -23.94 18.93 -29.72
CA LYS A 804 -24.32 20.30 -29.35
C LYS A 804 -25.00 20.36 -27.99
N GLU A 805 -25.94 19.44 -27.75
CA GLU A 805 -26.69 19.33 -26.50
C GLU A 805 -25.77 19.02 -25.33
N GLU A 806 -24.74 18.19 -25.54
CA GLU A 806 -23.74 17.88 -24.52
C GLU A 806 -22.84 19.07 -24.20
N ILE A 807 -22.39 19.85 -25.19
CA ILE A 807 -21.64 21.09 -24.91
C ILE A 807 -22.50 22.10 -24.15
N GLU A 808 -23.75 22.26 -24.55
CA GLU A 808 -24.69 23.15 -23.86
C GLU A 808 -24.97 22.70 -22.42
N TYR A 809 -25.03 21.39 -22.18
CA TYR A 809 -25.27 20.83 -20.85
C TYR A 809 -24.03 20.86 -19.95
N TRP A 810 -22.89 20.39 -20.45
CA TRP A 810 -21.66 20.23 -19.67
C TRP A 810 -20.91 21.53 -19.47
N MET A 811 -20.92 22.44 -20.46
CA MET A 811 -20.04 23.61 -20.46
C MET A 811 -20.76 24.92 -20.09
N LEU A 812 -22.08 25.04 -20.28
CA LEU A 812 -22.79 26.26 -19.87
C LEU A 812 -23.28 26.18 -18.43
N HIS A 813 -23.18 27.29 -17.72
CA HIS A 813 -23.78 27.43 -16.41
C HIS A 813 -25.29 27.65 -16.51
N ARG A 814 -26.07 26.67 -16.06
CA ARG A 814 -27.55 26.72 -16.02
C ARG A 814 -28.07 27.31 -14.70
N LYS A 815 -28.18 28.64 -14.65
CA LYS A 815 -28.63 29.39 -13.46
C LYS A 815 -30.02 29.02 -12.94
N HIS A 816 -30.89 28.48 -13.79
CA HIS A 816 -32.29 28.21 -13.43
C HIS A 816 -32.52 26.79 -12.88
N ASP A 817 -31.62 25.85 -13.17
CA ASP A 817 -31.82 24.42 -12.88
C ASP A 817 -31.04 23.93 -11.65
N LEU A 818 -30.06 24.72 -11.20
CA LEU A 818 -29.13 24.38 -10.12
C LEU A 818 -29.16 25.46 -9.03
N GLU A 819 -29.18 25.04 -7.77
CA GLU A 819 -29.16 25.94 -6.61
C GLU A 819 -27.82 26.67 -6.48
N GLU A 820 -26.76 26.08 -7.01
CA GLU A 820 -25.40 26.62 -6.99
C GLU A 820 -24.68 26.35 -8.33
N GLN A 821 -23.66 27.16 -8.59
CA GLN A 821 -22.85 27.01 -9.79
C GLN A 821 -21.86 25.85 -9.65
N VAL A 822 -21.92 24.89 -10.59
CA VAL A 822 -21.03 23.73 -10.63
C VAL A 822 -19.87 23.92 -11.62
N ILE A 823 -20.11 24.58 -12.75
CA ILE A 823 -19.16 24.74 -13.85
C ILE A 823 -18.89 26.22 -14.17
N TRP A 824 -17.64 26.54 -14.47
CA TRP A 824 -17.20 27.84 -14.98
C TRP A 824 -16.53 27.64 -16.33
N SER A 825 -17.05 28.31 -17.35
CA SER A 825 -16.54 28.21 -18.73
C SER A 825 -16.32 29.58 -19.32
N TYR A 826 -15.19 29.73 -20.00
CA TYR A 826 -14.73 30.98 -20.56
C TYR A 826 -14.29 30.78 -22.01
N VAL A 827 -14.49 31.82 -22.79
CA VAL A 827 -14.05 31.91 -24.18
C VAL A 827 -13.20 33.17 -24.37
N VAL A 828 -12.30 33.11 -25.34
CA VAL A 828 -11.56 34.27 -25.81
C VAL A 828 -12.08 34.63 -27.19
N GLU A 829 -12.74 35.78 -27.29
CA GLU A 829 -13.32 36.28 -28.53
C GLU A 829 -12.42 37.36 -29.15
N ASP A 830 -12.15 37.23 -30.45
CA ASP A 830 -11.50 38.29 -31.20
C ASP A 830 -12.45 39.49 -31.34
N PRO A 831 -12.04 40.70 -30.90
CA PRO A 831 -12.93 41.85 -30.82
C PRO A 831 -13.35 42.42 -32.18
N THR A 832 -12.70 42.03 -33.28
CA THR A 832 -12.99 42.53 -34.63
C THR A 832 -13.78 41.53 -35.45
N THR A 833 -13.39 40.25 -35.39
CA THR A 833 -13.98 39.18 -36.19
C THR A 833 -15.08 38.42 -35.46
N HIS A 834 -15.24 38.62 -34.15
CA HIS A 834 -16.14 37.87 -33.27
C HIS A 834 -15.90 36.36 -33.26
N LYS A 835 -14.74 35.90 -33.77
CA LYS A 835 -14.36 34.50 -33.77
C LYS A 835 -13.88 34.09 -32.38
N ILE A 836 -14.36 32.93 -31.89
CA ILE A 836 -13.83 32.30 -30.68
C ILE A 836 -12.49 31.65 -30.98
N TYR A 837 -11.47 32.05 -30.23
CA TYR A 837 -10.08 31.64 -30.43
C TYR A 837 -9.59 30.63 -29.37
N ASP A 838 -10.07 30.75 -28.13
CA ASP A 838 -9.83 29.75 -27.08
C ASP A 838 -11.07 29.51 -26.25
N PHE A 839 -11.06 28.38 -25.57
CA PHE A 839 -12.05 27.94 -24.60
C PHE A 839 -11.34 27.25 -23.44
N PHE A 840 -11.77 27.49 -22.22
CA PHE A 840 -11.41 26.66 -21.06
C PHE A 840 -12.51 26.62 -20.02
N SER A 841 -12.53 25.54 -19.23
CA SER A 841 -13.52 25.33 -18.19
C SER A 841 -12.93 24.64 -16.96
N PHE A 842 -13.57 24.85 -15.81
CA PHE A 842 -13.28 24.14 -14.56
C PHE A 842 -14.55 24.01 -13.71
N TYR A 843 -14.66 22.92 -12.96
CA TYR A 843 -15.82 22.65 -12.09
C TYR A 843 -15.46 22.71 -10.61
N CYS A 844 -16.46 22.92 -9.76
CA CYS A 844 -16.33 22.91 -8.31
C CYS A 844 -16.63 21.53 -7.75
N LEU A 845 -15.73 21.04 -6.90
CA LEU A 845 -16.01 19.93 -6.00
C LEU A 845 -15.45 20.29 -4.64
N GLU A 846 -16.32 20.35 -3.63
CA GLU A 846 -15.93 20.70 -2.27
C GLU A 846 -15.54 19.45 -1.48
N SER A 847 -14.64 19.63 -0.52
CA SER A 847 -14.33 18.62 0.49
C SER A 847 -14.66 19.19 1.87
N THR A 848 -15.43 18.45 2.67
CA THR A 848 -15.63 18.78 4.09
C THR A 848 -14.35 18.52 4.85
N VAL A 849 -13.96 19.48 5.70
CA VAL A 849 -12.86 19.34 6.66
C VAL A 849 -13.44 18.80 7.95
N LEU A 850 -12.89 17.69 8.44
CA LEU A 850 -13.34 17.06 9.68
C LEU A 850 -12.52 17.60 10.86
N ASN A 851 -13.18 17.87 12.00
CA ASN A 851 -12.55 18.24 13.27
C ASN A 851 -11.64 19.49 13.23
N HIS A 852 -12.09 20.58 12.60
CA HIS A 852 -11.34 21.84 12.56
C HIS A 852 -12.21 23.06 12.90
N ASP A 853 -11.80 23.87 13.89
CA ASP A 853 -12.66 24.91 14.48
C ASP A 853 -12.95 26.10 13.57
N LYS A 854 -12.02 26.43 12.65
CA LYS A 854 -12.09 27.65 11.81
C LYS A 854 -12.57 27.40 10.37
N HIS A 855 -12.53 26.17 9.89
CA HIS A 855 -12.69 25.86 8.47
C HIS A 855 -13.50 24.59 8.29
N ASN A 856 -14.65 24.71 7.64
CA ASN A 856 -15.58 23.58 7.48
C ASN A 856 -15.44 22.89 6.11
N ASN A 857 -14.94 23.61 5.10
CA ASN A 857 -14.80 23.10 3.74
C ASN A 857 -13.54 23.63 3.03
N ILE A 858 -13.05 22.83 2.09
CA ILE A 858 -12.09 23.20 1.06
C ILE A 858 -12.84 23.22 -0.27
N ARG A 859 -12.85 24.36 -0.94
CA ARG A 859 -13.43 24.51 -2.28
C ARG A 859 -12.35 24.25 -3.31
N ALA A 860 -12.40 23.11 -3.99
CA ALA A 860 -11.44 22.74 -5.02
C ALA A 860 -12.03 22.96 -6.42
N ALA A 861 -11.29 23.69 -7.26
CA ALA A 861 -11.57 23.82 -8.68
C ALA A 861 -10.84 22.69 -9.42
N TYR A 862 -11.51 21.97 -10.31
CA TYR A 862 -10.90 20.93 -11.15
C TYR A 862 -10.88 21.40 -12.60
N LEU A 863 -9.69 21.47 -13.20
CA LEU A 863 -9.57 21.78 -14.63
C LEU A 863 -10.33 20.73 -15.45
N TYR A 864 -11.25 21.20 -16.28
CA TYR A 864 -12.11 20.35 -17.10
C TYR A 864 -11.61 20.35 -18.55
N TYR A 865 -12.44 20.76 -19.52
CA TYR A 865 -12.03 20.82 -20.92
C TYR A 865 -11.53 22.21 -21.33
N TYR A 866 -10.60 22.23 -22.28
CA TYR A 866 -10.11 23.44 -22.93
C TYR A 866 -9.69 23.15 -24.37
N ALA A 867 -9.62 24.20 -25.19
CA ALA A 867 -9.15 24.16 -26.56
C ALA A 867 -8.61 25.53 -26.99
N THR A 868 -7.67 25.53 -27.94
CA THR A 868 -7.09 26.77 -28.50
C THR A 868 -6.82 26.60 -29.99
N GLU A 869 -7.07 27.67 -30.76
CA GLU A 869 -6.77 27.73 -32.19
C GLU A 869 -5.26 27.72 -32.49
N THR A 870 -4.41 27.98 -31.48
CA THR A 870 -2.95 28.10 -31.63
C THR A 870 -2.32 26.89 -32.33
N VAL A 871 -2.86 25.68 -32.11
CA VAL A 871 -2.32 24.44 -32.69
C VAL A 871 -2.58 24.29 -34.19
N PHE A 872 -3.47 25.10 -34.77
CA PHE A 872 -3.86 25.03 -36.19
C PHE A 872 -3.20 26.12 -37.04
N PHE A 873 -2.28 26.88 -36.48
CA PHE A 873 -1.52 27.87 -37.22
C PHE A 873 -0.48 27.23 -38.15
N PRO A 874 -0.25 27.77 -39.37
CA PRO A 874 0.63 27.15 -40.37
C PRO A 874 2.06 26.89 -39.89
N ASP A 875 2.61 27.78 -39.06
CA ASP A 875 3.98 27.70 -38.51
C ASP A 875 4.01 27.27 -37.03
N PHE A 876 3.00 26.52 -36.60
CA PHE A 876 2.84 26.09 -35.22
C PHE A 876 4.06 25.37 -34.64
N THR A 877 4.52 25.80 -33.47
CA THR A 877 5.46 25.04 -32.64
C THR A 877 4.85 24.65 -31.30
N LYS A 878 5.32 23.53 -30.72
CA LYS A 878 4.91 23.10 -29.36
C LYS A 878 5.15 24.18 -28.30
N ASN A 879 6.14 25.06 -28.52
CA ASN A 879 6.42 26.17 -27.63
C ASN A 879 5.31 27.25 -27.68
N ASP A 880 4.70 27.48 -28.84
CA ASP A 880 3.57 28.42 -28.97
C ASP A 880 2.36 27.93 -28.18
N LEU A 881 2.06 26.62 -28.25
CA LEU A 881 1.03 26.00 -27.41
C LEU A 881 1.36 26.19 -25.93
N LYS A 882 2.61 25.92 -25.54
CA LYS A 882 3.06 26.08 -24.15
C LYS A 882 2.83 27.51 -23.66
N VAL A 883 3.20 28.52 -24.46
CA VAL A 883 2.99 29.93 -24.11
C VAL A 883 1.50 30.24 -24.00
N ARG A 884 0.67 29.80 -24.94
CA ARG A 884 -0.78 30.06 -24.91
C ARG A 884 -1.46 29.40 -23.72
N LEU A 885 -1.22 28.11 -23.48
CA LEU A 885 -1.85 27.39 -22.37
C LEU A 885 -1.43 27.98 -21.02
N ASN A 886 -0.18 28.43 -20.88
CA ASN A 886 0.25 29.13 -19.67
C ASN A 886 -0.53 30.42 -19.44
N ALA A 887 -0.83 31.20 -20.49
CA ALA A 887 -1.64 32.41 -20.37
C ALA A 887 -3.09 32.06 -19.96
N LEU A 888 -3.71 31.09 -20.64
CA LEU A 888 -5.10 30.69 -20.35
C LEU A 888 -5.25 30.11 -18.94
N VAL A 889 -4.35 29.22 -18.52
CA VAL A 889 -4.39 28.63 -17.17
C VAL A 889 -4.08 29.68 -16.12
N ASN A 890 -3.21 30.65 -16.38
CA ASN A 890 -2.99 31.75 -15.45
C ASN A 890 -4.28 32.54 -15.19
N ASP A 891 -5.03 32.85 -16.25
CA ASP A 891 -6.32 33.53 -16.13
C ASP A 891 -7.37 32.64 -15.45
N ALA A 892 -7.38 31.32 -15.72
CA ALA A 892 -8.24 30.37 -15.02
C ALA A 892 -7.97 30.36 -13.50
N LEU A 893 -6.69 30.41 -13.08
CA LEU A 893 -6.31 30.49 -11.67
C LEU A 893 -6.76 31.81 -11.02
N ILE A 894 -6.65 32.93 -11.75
CA ILE A 894 -7.13 34.25 -11.29
C ILE A 894 -8.65 34.22 -11.10
N LEU A 895 -9.38 33.66 -12.06
CA LEU A 895 -10.83 33.52 -12.00
C LEU A 895 -11.27 32.61 -10.86
N ALA A 896 -10.65 31.44 -10.71
CA ALA A 896 -10.92 30.55 -9.58
C ALA A 896 -10.65 31.25 -8.22
N LYS A 897 -9.55 32.00 -8.09
CA LYS A 897 -9.30 32.77 -6.86
C LYS A 897 -10.38 33.83 -6.62
N ARG A 898 -10.88 34.50 -7.67
CA ARG A 898 -11.97 35.49 -7.58
C ARG A 898 -13.26 34.85 -7.06
N PHE A 899 -13.54 33.62 -7.46
CA PHE A 899 -14.69 32.83 -6.99
C PHE A 899 -14.42 32.06 -5.67
N LYS A 900 -13.37 32.43 -4.91
CA LYS A 900 -13.08 31.89 -3.58
C LYS A 900 -12.84 30.37 -3.57
N PHE A 901 -12.14 29.87 -4.58
CA PHE A 901 -11.56 28.53 -4.54
C PHE A 901 -10.24 28.56 -3.76
N ASP A 902 -9.99 27.49 -3.01
CA ASP A 902 -8.82 27.35 -2.14
C ASP A 902 -7.67 26.63 -2.85
N VAL A 903 -7.99 25.68 -3.72
CA VAL A 903 -7.05 24.89 -4.52
C VAL A 903 -7.56 24.69 -5.93
N PHE A 904 -6.64 24.62 -6.90
CA PHE A 904 -6.93 24.29 -8.29
C PHE A 904 -6.23 23.00 -8.68
N ASN A 905 -6.98 21.99 -9.09
CA ASN A 905 -6.54 20.64 -9.38
C ASN A 905 -6.48 20.42 -10.89
N ALA A 906 -5.47 19.68 -11.33
CA ALA A 906 -5.33 19.23 -12.71
C ALA A 906 -4.72 17.83 -12.73
N LEU A 907 -5.00 17.07 -13.79
CA LEU A 907 -4.33 15.79 -14.07
C LEU A 907 -3.26 15.99 -15.14
N THR A 908 -2.39 15.01 -15.34
CA THR A 908 -1.42 15.00 -16.45
C THR A 908 -2.02 14.70 -17.84
N LEU A 909 -3.36 14.67 -17.95
CA LEU A 909 -4.09 14.48 -19.20
C LEU A 909 -3.94 15.67 -20.17
N MET A 910 -4.34 15.46 -21.43
CA MET A 910 -4.26 16.43 -22.52
C MET A 910 -2.85 17.03 -22.66
N ASP A 911 -2.76 18.34 -22.90
CA ASP A 911 -1.51 19.09 -22.97
C ASP A 911 -1.12 19.70 -21.61
N ASN A 912 -1.64 19.18 -20.49
CA ASN A 912 -1.45 19.81 -19.17
C ASN A 912 0.02 19.89 -18.75
N SER A 913 0.80 18.88 -19.14
CA SER A 913 2.26 18.84 -18.97
C SER A 913 2.99 20.13 -19.38
N LEU A 914 2.44 20.91 -20.32
CA LEU A 914 3.05 22.15 -20.82
C LEU A 914 3.00 23.31 -19.82
N PHE A 915 2.04 23.33 -18.90
CA PHE A 915 1.84 24.46 -17.98
C PHE A 915 1.99 24.11 -16.50
N LEU A 916 1.91 22.83 -16.11
CA LEU A 916 1.92 22.42 -14.70
C LEU A 916 3.09 23.03 -13.91
N GLU A 917 4.32 22.88 -14.39
CA GLU A 917 5.51 23.38 -13.69
C GLU A 917 5.53 24.92 -13.60
N GLN A 918 5.32 25.61 -14.74
CA GLN A 918 5.39 27.07 -14.82
C GLN A 918 4.27 27.76 -14.03
N GLN A 919 3.06 27.18 -14.03
CA GLN A 919 1.96 27.65 -13.20
C GLN A 919 2.07 27.20 -11.74
N LYS A 920 3.15 26.52 -11.33
CA LYS A 920 3.45 26.11 -9.96
C LYS A 920 2.50 25.07 -9.39
N PHE A 921 1.99 24.17 -10.22
CA PHE A 921 1.28 22.98 -9.75
C PHE A 921 2.28 22.03 -9.07
N GLY A 922 2.00 21.64 -7.83
CA GLY A 922 2.74 20.62 -7.11
C GLY A 922 2.19 19.23 -7.44
N GLY A 923 3.08 18.24 -7.61
CA GLY A 923 2.65 16.87 -7.84
C GLY A 923 1.98 16.28 -6.61
N GLY A 924 0.72 15.88 -6.74
CA GLY A 924 0.01 15.09 -5.74
C GLY A 924 0.54 13.66 -5.66
N ASP A 925 0.14 12.94 -4.63
CA ASP A 925 0.41 11.51 -4.43
C ASP A 925 -0.61 10.60 -5.15
N GLY A 926 -1.81 11.12 -5.43
CA GLY A 926 -2.87 10.42 -6.16
C GLY A 926 -2.56 10.16 -7.63
N GLN A 927 -2.85 8.94 -8.08
CA GLN A 927 -2.93 8.55 -9.49
C GLN A 927 -4.37 8.22 -9.86
N LEU A 928 -4.73 8.47 -11.12
CA LEU A 928 -6.01 8.08 -11.69
C LEU A 928 -5.75 7.13 -12.86
N HIS A 929 -6.26 5.90 -12.73
CA HIS A 929 -6.11 4.87 -13.75
C HIS A 929 -7.39 4.78 -14.58
N PHE A 930 -7.24 4.79 -15.90
CA PHE A 930 -8.34 4.67 -16.86
C PHE A 930 -8.50 3.22 -17.30
N TYR A 931 -9.75 2.78 -17.46
CA TYR A 931 -10.10 1.44 -17.88
C TYR A 931 -11.23 1.46 -18.90
N LEU A 932 -11.19 0.47 -19.81
CA LEU A 932 -12.29 0.20 -20.73
C LEU A 932 -12.86 -1.19 -20.45
N TYR A 933 -14.17 -1.27 -20.24
CA TYR A 933 -14.90 -2.52 -20.08
C TYR A 933 -15.33 -3.05 -21.46
N ASN A 934 -15.12 -4.35 -21.70
CA ASN A 934 -15.43 -5.03 -22.96
C ASN A 934 -14.79 -4.39 -24.21
N TYR A 935 -13.62 -3.78 -24.06
CA TYR A 935 -12.85 -3.23 -25.18
C TYR A 935 -11.36 -3.42 -24.97
N ASN A 936 -10.69 -4.00 -25.96
CA ASN A 936 -9.27 -4.26 -25.96
C ASN A 936 -8.56 -3.18 -26.78
N ALA A 937 -7.72 -2.39 -26.12
CA ALA A 937 -7.01 -1.27 -26.72
C ALA A 937 -5.54 -1.27 -26.29
N ASN A 938 -4.67 -0.73 -27.14
CA ASN A 938 -3.27 -0.56 -26.79
C ASN A 938 -3.10 0.53 -25.72
N PRO A 939 -2.03 0.46 -24.90
CA PRO A 939 -1.76 1.48 -23.90
C PRO A 939 -1.71 2.90 -24.48
N ILE A 940 -2.24 3.86 -23.73
CA ILE A 940 -2.28 5.28 -24.08
C ILE A 940 -1.42 6.05 -23.09
N ALA A 941 -0.54 6.93 -23.58
CA ALA A 941 0.29 7.78 -22.74
C ALA A 941 -0.58 8.66 -21.82
N GLY A 942 -0.34 8.64 -20.51
CA GLY A 942 -1.10 9.42 -19.53
C GLY A 942 -0.42 10.73 -19.11
N GLY A 943 0.61 11.17 -19.85
CA GLY A 943 1.39 12.37 -19.51
C GLY A 943 2.36 12.18 -18.35
N VAL A 944 2.68 10.93 -18.00
CA VAL A 944 3.72 10.59 -17.03
C VAL A 944 4.72 9.58 -17.61
N ASP A 945 6.00 9.75 -17.25
CA ASP A 945 7.07 8.82 -17.61
C ASP A 945 7.04 7.56 -16.73
N ALA A 946 7.90 6.58 -17.04
CA ALA A 946 8.02 5.35 -16.25
C ALA A 946 8.46 5.58 -14.78
N ARG A 947 8.82 6.81 -14.40
CA ARG A 947 9.20 7.22 -13.04
C ARG A 947 8.13 8.09 -12.39
N ASN A 948 6.94 8.18 -13.00
CA ASN A 948 5.82 8.99 -12.54
C ASN A 948 6.11 10.51 -12.48
N ASN A 949 7.06 10.99 -13.29
CA ASN A 949 7.25 12.42 -13.54
C ASN A 949 6.44 12.85 -14.76
N VAL A 950 6.17 14.14 -14.89
CA VAL A 950 5.51 14.70 -16.08
C VAL A 950 6.31 14.33 -17.33
N ASP A 951 5.67 13.70 -18.31
CA ASP A 951 6.27 13.39 -19.59
C ASP A 951 6.18 14.61 -20.53
N GLU A 952 7.31 15.05 -21.05
CA GLU A 952 7.38 16.14 -22.02
C GLU A 952 6.71 15.80 -23.35
N ASN A 953 6.49 14.50 -23.64
CA ASN A 953 5.77 14.07 -24.83
C ASN A 953 4.26 14.35 -24.74
N GLY A 954 3.72 14.60 -23.54
CA GLY A 954 2.31 14.88 -23.31
C GLY A 954 1.46 13.62 -23.06
N SER A 955 0.15 13.79 -23.04
CA SER A 955 -0.81 12.70 -22.84
C SER A 955 -1.62 12.45 -24.10
N GLY A 956 -1.92 11.18 -24.37
CA GLY A 956 -2.92 10.77 -25.36
C GLY A 956 -4.33 10.71 -24.79
N VAL A 957 -4.51 10.94 -23.49
CA VAL A 957 -5.83 10.97 -22.83
C VAL A 957 -6.42 12.37 -22.93
N GLY A 958 -7.47 12.53 -23.72
CA GLY A 958 -8.29 13.73 -23.85
C GLY A 958 -9.56 13.71 -23.00
N VAL A 959 -9.93 12.57 -22.39
CA VAL A 959 -11.12 12.45 -21.52
C VAL A 959 -10.81 12.97 -20.11
N VAL A 960 -11.73 13.77 -19.56
CA VAL A 960 -11.74 14.20 -18.16
C VAL A 960 -12.96 13.61 -17.47
N MET A 961 -12.73 12.77 -16.44
CA MET A 961 -13.78 12.15 -15.62
C MET A 961 -14.10 13.04 -14.41
N LEU A 962 -15.34 12.95 -13.92
CA LEU A 962 -15.87 13.77 -12.82
C LEU A 962 -15.48 13.27 -11.43
#